data_AF-A0A1Y3NP64-F1
#
_entry.id   AF-A0A1Y3NP64-F1
#
_cell.length_a   1.000
_cell.length_b   1.000
_cell.length_c   1.000
_cell.angle_alpha   90.00
_cell.angle_beta   90.00
_cell.angle_gamma   90.00
#
_symmetry.space_group_name_H-M   'P 1'
#
loop_
_entity.id
_entity.type
_entity.pdbx_description
1 polymer ?
#
loop_
_entity_poly.entity_id
_entity_poly.type
_entity_poly.pdbx_seq_one_letter_code
_entity_poly.pdbx_strand_id
1 'polypeptide(L)'
;MRKIKYFNIFYTVLTVFFLNILKCYSLSLNVKNNTESIYSITSISNENADEKEIVFNFVDSYYDLDRYYTSKGESLLLQMSDNQSITFMGSSEKSEFNVGKMKIRIDFLESNNSTGYITFKNIKFIGQSVIMDAKIGIIEITINNDSNVIVNIDNCTFEDFKSTIINTITDLSVKNRFTLNVKNSFFDSYQYSRTISYENCTFNNNINVHYSIRENFIMKNCTLSGSVNSISYSRSIFLFAFESSVIIENTTYENINSNELVPPLMIVSPVYMRINNVVVRNVHSVMRYILKIIGLYRNTEFNSIYVSSSGVNNDITIKNSKFYDISVEIGLPAITDLSRCNVKIISCEISDIVLHGYPLFEETSSYEIVDTTFKNIESSHKAIMISDYANISLNNCKFENITTFGDESDSGIILFYGNEIYNQLSLNNIYIKNVISNGPVIKVIKYNSKVYIKNLNVINSVSYGPFIYISSYSNSYVDFILEDSFFSNIGNINKKSCGGSIALFNNVNSTINNNVFEYNTSQDGGSLCLKNILNMNINIENSKFNNNVADNGGSLYIKEDNGDSKLNFLMKNSIFEKNIAKYYGGAIYTDYSKMYLNKMIDCNFINNTANIGGAIYTPHNKSTGNINNITCIFNNNIGKSYGNEYGSSPSRLKLNDLYDKRNYNTYSGDVMSLDLFLYDEFNNLVIDDKYFLYTDLTIETKLYNKEYVKNDNTIKKKIIKYTEVNKDEYVITGNNCKFNNGKFTFQFKFLYHFGI
;
A
#
# COMPACT_ATOMS: atom_id res chain seq x y z
N MET A 1 -63.57 -60.02 39.48
CA MET A 1 -63.55 -59.27 38.20
C MET A 1 -62.53 -58.12 38.10
N ARG A 2 -62.17 -57.38 39.17
CA ARG A 2 -61.16 -56.29 39.07
C ARG A 2 -59.73 -56.74 38.72
N LYS A 3 -59.26 -57.92 39.15
CA LYS A 3 -57.89 -58.42 38.86
C LYS A 3 -57.63 -58.78 37.38
N ILE A 4 -58.65 -59.20 36.63
CA ILE A 4 -58.49 -59.59 35.20
C ILE A 4 -58.33 -58.35 34.31
N LYS A 5 -58.93 -57.22 34.68
CA LYS A 5 -58.84 -55.98 33.90
C LYS A 5 -57.44 -55.35 33.95
N TYR A 6 -56.74 -55.43 35.08
CA TYR A 6 -55.36 -54.94 35.21
C TYR A 6 -54.33 -55.85 34.55
N PHE A 7 -54.55 -57.17 34.51
CA PHE A 7 -53.64 -58.10 33.86
C PHE A 7 -53.62 -57.90 32.34
N ASN A 8 -54.79 -57.69 31.72
CA ASN A 8 -54.86 -57.40 30.28
C ASN A 8 -54.29 -56.03 29.93
N ILE A 9 -54.49 -54.99 30.76
CA ILE A 9 -53.87 -53.68 30.54
C ILE A 9 -52.34 -53.78 30.66
N PHE A 10 -51.83 -54.49 31.67
CA PHE A 10 -50.39 -54.70 31.83
C PHE A 10 -49.80 -55.46 30.64
N TYR A 11 -50.46 -56.51 30.16
CA TYR A 11 -49.99 -57.24 28.98
C TYR A 11 -50.01 -56.36 27.74
N THR A 12 -51.10 -55.64 27.46
CA THR A 12 -51.17 -54.73 26.30
C THR A 12 -50.13 -53.60 26.38
N VAL A 13 -49.88 -53.04 27.57
CA VAL A 13 -48.81 -52.05 27.76
C VAL A 13 -47.45 -52.69 27.54
N LEU A 14 -47.21 -53.92 28.03
CA LEU A 14 -45.96 -54.64 27.82
C LEU A 14 -45.76 -55.02 26.33
N THR A 15 -46.80 -55.43 25.61
CA THR A 15 -46.71 -55.70 24.16
C THR A 15 -46.50 -54.43 23.37
N VAL A 16 -47.18 -53.33 23.70
CA VAL A 16 -46.94 -52.02 23.07
C VAL A 16 -45.53 -51.50 23.41
N PHE A 17 -45.03 -51.76 24.61
CA PHE A 17 -43.68 -51.39 25.02
C PHE A 17 -42.61 -52.25 24.30
N PHE A 18 -42.80 -53.56 24.20
CA PHE A 18 -41.91 -54.44 23.43
C PHE A 18 -41.97 -54.20 21.92
N LEU A 19 -43.15 -53.91 21.36
CA LEU A 19 -43.31 -53.54 19.95
C LEU A 19 -42.67 -52.17 19.65
N ASN A 20 -42.61 -51.26 20.62
CA ASN A 20 -41.88 -49.99 20.48
C ASN A 20 -40.36 -50.13 20.74
N ILE A 21 -39.92 -51.12 21.52
CA ILE A 21 -38.49 -51.44 21.71
C ILE A 21 -37.92 -52.24 20.54
N LEU A 22 -38.73 -53.07 19.89
CA LEU A 22 -38.33 -53.88 18.72
C LEU A 22 -38.35 -53.11 17.40
N LYS A 23 -38.75 -51.83 17.38
CA LYS A 23 -38.38 -50.95 16.28
C LYS A 23 -36.87 -50.78 16.35
N CYS A 24 -36.14 -51.57 15.56
CA CYS A 24 -34.73 -51.32 15.28
C CYS A 24 -34.62 -49.86 14.89
N TYR A 25 -33.76 -49.11 15.57
CA TYR A 25 -33.53 -47.71 15.23
C TYR A 25 -32.50 -47.60 14.08
N SER A 26 -31.84 -48.70 13.75
CA SER A 26 -30.78 -48.78 12.73
C SER A 26 -30.77 -50.16 12.05
N LEU A 27 -30.80 -50.17 10.71
CA LEU A 27 -30.56 -51.33 9.87
C LEU A 27 -29.08 -51.33 9.42
N SER A 28 -28.30 -52.37 9.74
CA SER A 28 -26.90 -52.48 9.32
C SER A 28 -26.68 -53.68 8.42
N LEU A 29 -26.05 -53.48 7.26
CA LEU A 29 -25.97 -54.45 6.17
C LEU A 29 -24.53 -54.58 5.67
N ASN A 30 -24.04 -55.81 5.56
CA ASN A 30 -22.72 -56.07 4.96
C ASN A 30 -22.85 -56.23 3.45
N VAL A 31 -22.24 -55.32 2.69
CA VAL A 31 -22.21 -55.32 1.23
C VAL A 31 -20.91 -55.97 0.75
N LYS A 32 -21.02 -57.06 -0.01
CA LYS A 32 -19.87 -57.69 -0.68
C LYS A 32 -19.73 -57.20 -2.13
N ASN A 33 -18.53 -57.25 -2.71
CA ASN A 33 -18.27 -56.88 -4.10
C ASN A 33 -18.77 -57.97 -5.06
N ASN A 34 -20.09 -58.12 -5.14
CA ASN A 34 -20.77 -58.89 -6.15
C ASN A 34 -22.02 -58.14 -6.63
N THR A 35 -22.50 -58.50 -7.82
CA THR A 35 -23.66 -57.87 -8.46
C THR A 35 -24.90 -57.87 -7.61
N GLU A 36 -25.25 -59.00 -7.00
CA GLU A 36 -26.49 -59.12 -6.23
C GLU A 36 -26.49 -58.20 -5.01
N SER A 37 -25.37 -58.13 -4.27
CA SER A 37 -25.25 -57.29 -3.08
C SER A 37 -25.35 -55.81 -3.43
N ILE A 38 -24.69 -55.35 -4.50
CA ILE A 38 -24.75 -53.95 -4.91
C ILE A 38 -26.12 -53.57 -5.47
N TYR A 39 -26.75 -54.44 -6.28
CA TYR A 39 -28.11 -54.21 -6.77
C TYR A 39 -29.13 -54.12 -5.64
N SER A 40 -28.92 -54.90 -4.59
CA SER A 40 -29.82 -54.91 -3.45
C SER A 40 -29.79 -53.60 -2.65
N ILE A 41 -28.76 -52.74 -2.78
CA ILE A 41 -28.69 -51.49 -2.02
C ILE A 41 -29.89 -50.58 -2.34
N THR A 42 -30.21 -50.38 -3.62
CA THR A 42 -31.37 -49.56 -4.02
C THR A 42 -32.69 -50.14 -3.55
N SER A 43 -32.92 -51.44 -3.76
CA SER A 43 -34.18 -52.07 -3.34
C SER A 43 -34.30 -52.09 -1.81
N ILE A 44 -33.24 -52.43 -1.09
CA ILE A 44 -33.23 -52.46 0.37
C ILE A 44 -33.43 -51.05 0.95
N SER A 45 -32.76 -50.03 0.41
CA SER A 45 -32.97 -48.64 0.86
C SER A 45 -34.42 -48.21 0.68
N ASN A 46 -35.02 -48.51 -0.48
CA ASN A 46 -36.38 -48.09 -0.79
C ASN A 46 -37.44 -48.91 -0.01
N GLU A 47 -37.20 -50.21 0.20
CA GLU A 47 -38.08 -51.08 1.00
C GLU A 47 -38.03 -50.76 2.50
N ASN A 48 -36.92 -50.19 2.98
CA ASN A 48 -36.70 -49.81 4.38
C ASN A 48 -36.72 -48.30 4.56
N ALA A 49 -37.49 -47.58 3.74
CA ALA A 49 -37.62 -46.13 3.85
C ALA A 49 -38.12 -45.68 5.23
N ASP A 50 -38.86 -46.51 5.98
CA ASP A 50 -39.34 -46.17 7.34
C ASP A 50 -38.26 -46.27 8.44
N GLU A 51 -37.08 -46.84 8.13
CA GLU A 51 -35.98 -46.99 9.09
C GLU A 51 -35.30 -45.64 9.34
N LYS A 52 -35.02 -45.31 10.60
CA LYS A 52 -34.36 -44.05 10.96
C LYS A 52 -32.89 -44.01 10.56
N GLU A 53 -32.22 -45.16 10.54
CA GLU A 53 -30.81 -45.25 10.18
C GLU A 53 -30.56 -46.51 9.35
N ILE A 54 -29.85 -46.37 8.23
CA ILE A 54 -29.39 -47.48 7.39
C ILE A 54 -27.88 -47.36 7.24
N VAL A 55 -27.14 -48.43 7.57
CA VAL A 55 -25.68 -48.48 7.50
C VAL A 55 -25.25 -49.59 6.54
N PHE A 56 -24.67 -49.21 5.41
CA PHE A 56 -24.06 -50.12 4.44
C PHE A 56 -22.56 -50.28 4.74
N ASN A 57 -22.18 -51.44 5.29
CA ASN A 57 -20.79 -51.81 5.58
C ASN A 57 -20.16 -52.51 4.37
N PHE A 58 -19.23 -51.84 3.71
CA PHE A 58 -18.46 -52.37 2.59
C PHE A 58 -17.26 -53.14 3.14
N VAL A 59 -17.42 -54.46 3.26
CA VAL A 59 -16.46 -55.35 3.95
C VAL A 59 -15.26 -55.77 3.09
N ASP A 60 -15.34 -55.62 1.77
CA ASP A 60 -14.24 -55.94 0.85
C ASP A 60 -13.34 -54.71 0.64
N SER A 61 -12.11 -54.94 0.18
CA SER A 61 -11.14 -53.86 -0.06
C SER A 61 -11.39 -53.11 -1.37
N TYR A 62 -12.12 -53.69 -2.32
CA TYR A 62 -12.31 -53.14 -3.66
C TYR A 62 -13.72 -53.42 -4.19
N TYR A 63 -14.31 -52.44 -4.87
CA TYR A 63 -15.63 -52.46 -5.49
C TYR A 63 -15.57 -51.82 -6.89
N ASP A 64 -15.89 -52.60 -7.92
CA ASP A 64 -15.88 -52.15 -9.31
C ASP A 64 -17.24 -51.57 -9.71
N LEU A 65 -17.50 -50.32 -9.31
CA LEU A 65 -18.77 -49.65 -9.54
C LEU A 65 -19.06 -49.43 -11.05
N ASP A 66 -18.03 -49.23 -11.88
CA ASP A 66 -18.17 -49.02 -13.33
C ASP A 66 -18.83 -50.19 -14.07
N ARG A 67 -18.44 -51.42 -13.71
CA ARG A 67 -18.99 -52.64 -14.32
C ARG A 67 -20.51 -52.71 -14.16
N TYR A 68 -21.06 -52.18 -13.07
CA TYR A 68 -22.50 -52.17 -12.85
C TYR A 68 -23.22 -51.19 -13.78
N TYR A 69 -22.66 -50.00 -14.03
CA TYR A 69 -23.25 -49.01 -14.94
C TYR A 69 -23.50 -49.59 -16.34
N THR A 70 -22.54 -50.33 -16.89
CA THR A 70 -22.63 -50.86 -18.26
C THR A 70 -23.78 -51.84 -18.50
N SER A 71 -24.30 -52.48 -17.45
CA SER A 71 -25.30 -53.54 -17.58
C SER A 71 -26.75 -53.05 -17.62
N LYS A 72 -27.04 -51.84 -17.13
CA LYS A 72 -28.40 -51.23 -17.16
C LYS A 72 -28.45 -49.75 -17.53
N GLY A 73 -27.32 -49.04 -17.52
CA GLY A 73 -27.27 -47.59 -17.71
C GLY A 73 -27.87 -46.80 -16.54
N GLU A 74 -28.04 -47.43 -15.38
CA GLU A 74 -28.71 -46.85 -14.20
C GLU A 74 -27.70 -46.30 -13.18
N SER A 75 -28.09 -45.22 -12.50
CA SER A 75 -27.46 -44.70 -11.28
C SER A 75 -27.90 -45.51 -10.06
N LEU A 76 -27.06 -45.63 -9.02
CA LEU A 76 -27.49 -46.11 -7.71
C LEU A 76 -28.46 -45.09 -7.09
N LEU A 77 -29.76 -45.29 -7.31
CA LEU A 77 -30.81 -44.42 -6.82
C LEU A 77 -31.20 -44.84 -5.40
N LEU A 78 -31.11 -43.94 -4.44
CA LEU A 78 -31.61 -44.13 -3.07
C LEU A 78 -32.70 -43.11 -2.80
N GLN A 79 -33.87 -43.56 -2.36
CA GLN A 79 -34.93 -42.68 -1.90
C GLN A 79 -34.85 -42.58 -0.37
N MET A 80 -34.77 -41.34 0.12
CA MET A 80 -34.73 -41.07 1.57
C MET A 80 -36.07 -40.53 2.06
N SER A 81 -36.45 -41.01 3.25
CA SER A 81 -37.61 -40.51 4.00
C SER A 81 -37.21 -39.46 5.05
N ASP A 82 -38.22 -38.93 5.73
CA ASP A 82 -38.07 -37.88 6.73
C ASP A 82 -37.26 -38.33 7.94
N ASN A 83 -36.21 -37.56 8.26
CA ASN A 83 -35.34 -37.82 9.41
C ASN A 83 -34.56 -39.14 9.33
N GLN A 84 -34.39 -39.68 8.12
CA GLN A 84 -33.57 -40.85 7.87
C GLN A 84 -32.07 -40.49 7.78
N SER A 85 -31.24 -41.39 8.29
CA SER A 85 -29.78 -41.39 8.17
C SER A 85 -29.34 -42.55 7.28
N ILE A 86 -28.51 -42.28 6.27
CA ILE A 86 -27.85 -43.33 5.46
C ILE A 86 -26.35 -43.18 5.62
N THR A 87 -25.68 -44.26 6.02
CA THR A 87 -24.22 -44.31 6.18
C THR A 87 -23.61 -45.36 5.26
N PHE A 88 -22.66 -44.95 4.42
CA PHE A 88 -21.77 -45.82 3.66
C PHE A 88 -20.44 -45.92 4.40
N MET A 89 -20.15 -47.09 4.96
CA MET A 89 -18.95 -47.32 5.77
C MET A 89 -18.04 -48.32 5.08
N GLY A 90 -16.86 -47.88 4.65
CA GLY A 90 -15.80 -48.77 4.16
C GLY A 90 -14.97 -49.36 5.30
N SER A 91 -14.04 -50.23 4.92
CA SER A 91 -13.07 -50.85 5.85
C SER A 91 -12.14 -49.82 6.51
N SER A 92 -11.42 -50.23 7.56
CA SER A 92 -10.43 -49.37 8.22
C SER A 92 -9.28 -48.92 7.30
N GLU A 93 -8.98 -49.69 6.26
CA GLU A 93 -7.96 -49.37 5.24
C GLU A 93 -8.52 -48.57 4.06
N LYS A 94 -9.80 -48.17 4.15
CA LYS A 94 -10.62 -47.57 3.10
C LYS A 94 -10.96 -48.55 1.99
N SER A 95 -12.25 -48.87 1.85
CA SER A 95 -12.71 -49.66 0.71
C SER A 95 -12.63 -48.83 -0.57
N GLU A 96 -12.00 -49.38 -1.61
CA GLU A 96 -11.77 -48.71 -2.88
C GLU A 96 -12.99 -48.86 -3.79
N PHE A 97 -13.54 -47.74 -4.25
CA PHE A 97 -14.67 -47.66 -5.16
C PHE A 97 -14.18 -47.15 -6.51
N ASN A 98 -14.07 -48.05 -7.49
CA ASN A 98 -13.81 -47.69 -8.88
C ASN A 98 -15.11 -47.26 -9.55
N VAL A 99 -15.38 -45.96 -9.56
CA VAL A 99 -16.68 -45.38 -9.95
C VAL A 99 -16.92 -45.45 -11.47
N GLY A 100 -15.87 -45.28 -12.28
CA GLY A 100 -15.97 -45.16 -13.74
C GLY A 100 -17.08 -44.22 -14.21
N LYS A 101 -18.12 -44.74 -14.88
CA LYS A 101 -19.30 -43.99 -15.36
C LYS A 101 -20.50 -44.02 -14.40
N MET A 102 -20.43 -44.78 -13.32
CA MET A 102 -21.54 -44.92 -12.37
C MET A 102 -21.76 -43.62 -11.59
N LYS A 103 -23.02 -43.39 -11.18
CA LYS A 103 -23.39 -42.31 -10.27
C LYS A 103 -24.13 -42.86 -9.07
N ILE A 104 -23.93 -42.25 -7.92
CA ILE A 104 -24.74 -42.42 -6.71
C ILE A 104 -25.73 -41.26 -6.69
N ARG A 105 -27.02 -41.55 -6.85
CA ARG A 105 -28.09 -40.56 -6.82
C ARG A 105 -28.94 -40.77 -5.58
N ILE A 106 -29.08 -39.72 -4.77
CA ILE A 106 -29.88 -39.76 -3.55
C ILE A 106 -31.00 -38.73 -3.71
N ASP A 107 -32.24 -39.21 -3.76
CA ASP A 107 -33.43 -38.40 -3.94
C ASP A 107 -34.20 -38.30 -2.61
N PHE A 108 -34.38 -37.09 -2.11
CA PHE A 108 -35.26 -36.83 -0.97
C PHE A 108 -36.70 -36.73 -1.45
N LEU A 109 -37.54 -37.68 -1.04
CA LEU A 109 -38.97 -37.65 -1.35
C LEU A 109 -39.67 -36.53 -0.54
N GLU A 110 -40.70 -35.92 -1.13
CA GLU A 110 -41.36 -34.70 -0.63
C GLU A 110 -41.67 -34.73 0.88
N SER A 111 -41.12 -33.77 1.63
CA SER A 111 -41.61 -33.45 2.96
C SER A 111 -41.31 -32.04 3.44
N ASN A 112 -42.29 -31.50 4.15
CA ASN A 112 -42.20 -30.22 4.83
C ASN A 112 -41.36 -30.38 6.12
N ASN A 113 -40.17 -29.76 6.17
CA ASN A 113 -39.33 -29.59 7.37
C ASN A 113 -38.65 -30.84 7.97
N SER A 114 -38.30 -31.86 7.18
CA SER A 114 -37.51 -33.00 7.67
C SER A 114 -36.00 -32.75 7.58
N THR A 115 -35.18 -33.47 8.37
CA THR A 115 -33.70 -33.39 8.30
C THR A 115 -33.08 -34.73 7.93
N GLY A 116 -32.55 -34.87 6.72
CA GLY A 116 -31.82 -36.07 6.28
C GLY A 116 -30.33 -36.04 6.63
N TYR A 117 -29.75 -37.20 6.94
CA TYR A 117 -28.32 -37.36 7.18
C TYR A 117 -27.71 -38.37 6.20
N ILE A 118 -26.64 -37.99 5.51
CA ILE A 118 -25.90 -38.88 4.62
C ILE A 118 -24.44 -38.88 5.07
N THR A 119 -23.87 -40.05 5.35
CA THR A 119 -22.47 -40.18 5.77
C THR A 119 -21.70 -41.10 4.83
N PHE A 120 -20.56 -40.67 4.31
CA PHE A 120 -19.56 -41.52 3.68
C PHE A 120 -18.32 -41.56 4.57
N LYS A 121 -17.89 -42.76 4.96
CA LYS A 121 -16.78 -42.92 5.90
C LYS A 121 -15.81 -44.01 5.47
N ASN A 122 -14.51 -43.68 5.50
CA ASN A 122 -13.42 -44.59 5.15
C ASN A 122 -13.59 -45.21 3.74
N ILE A 123 -13.77 -44.37 2.72
CA ILE A 123 -13.91 -44.84 1.33
C ILE A 123 -12.86 -44.15 0.46
N LYS A 124 -12.24 -44.92 -0.44
CA LYS A 124 -11.35 -44.40 -1.48
C LYS A 124 -12.07 -44.43 -2.82
N PHE A 125 -12.51 -43.29 -3.30
CA PHE A 125 -13.12 -43.15 -4.62
C PHE A 125 -12.02 -42.97 -5.68
N ILE A 126 -12.03 -43.80 -6.72
CA ILE A 126 -11.14 -43.70 -7.88
C ILE A 126 -12.00 -43.67 -9.13
N GLY A 127 -11.71 -42.78 -10.09
CA GLY A 127 -12.41 -42.86 -11.37
C GLY A 127 -11.95 -41.89 -12.43
N GLN A 128 -11.61 -42.42 -13.60
CA GLN A 128 -11.50 -41.64 -14.84
C GLN A 128 -12.90 -41.37 -15.40
N SER A 129 -13.61 -40.39 -14.84
CA SER A 129 -14.86 -39.93 -15.43
C SER A 129 -14.62 -39.48 -16.88
N VAL A 130 -15.23 -40.19 -17.83
CA VAL A 130 -15.24 -39.84 -19.27
C VAL A 130 -16.32 -38.78 -19.57
N ILE A 131 -17.21 -38.49 -18.61
CA ILE A 131 -18.36 -37.63 -18.81
C ILE A 131 -17.94 -36.17 -18.59
N MET A 132 -17.90 -35.41 -19.69
CA MET A 132 -17.35 -34.06 -19.78
C MET A 132 -18.27 -32.92 -19.27
N ASP A 133 -19.36 -33.22 -18.54
CA ASP A 133 -20.25 -32.17 -18.02
C ASP A 133 -19.96 -31.88 -16.54
N ALA A 134 -19.53 -30.65 -16.24
CA ALA A 134 -19.28 -30.17 -14.89
C ALA A 134 -20.53 -30.20 -13.98
N LYS A 135 -21.74 -30.30 -14.54
CA LYS A 135 -23.00 -30.42 -13.78
C LYS A 135 -23.29 -31.83 -13.30
N ILE A 136 -22.50 -32.82 -13.69
CA ILE A 136 -22.75 -34.20 -13.33
C ILE A 136 -21.83 -34.57 -12.16
N GLY A 137 -22.45 -34.81 -11.00
CA GLY A 137 -21.79 -35.28 -9.79
C GLY A 137 -21.56 -36.80 -9.83
N ILE A 138 -20.51 -37.29 -9.18
CA ILE A 138 -20.44 -38.73 -8.81
C ILE A 138 -21.54 -39.04 -7.81
N ILE A 139 -21.70 -38.14 -6.83
CA ILE A 139 -22.76 -38.15 -5.85
C ILE A 139 -23.71 -37.00 -6.21
N GLU A 140 -24.87 -37.34 -6.76
CA GLU A 140 -25.94 -36.40 -7.05
C GLU A 140 -26.97 -36.47 -5.93
N ILE A 141 -27.20 -35.35 -5.24
CA ILE A 141 -28.19 -35.25 -4.17
C ILE A 141 -29.31 -34.33 -4.64
N THR A 142 -30.49 -34.90 -4.87
CA THR A 142 -31.68 -34.16 -5.30
C THR A 142 -32.51 -33.84 -4.07
N ILE A 143 -32.72 -32.55 -3.82
CA ILE A 143 -33.44 -32.06 -2.64
C ILE A 143 -34.67 -31.28 -3.10
N ASN A 144 -35.85 -31.75 -2.73
CA ASN A 144 -37.11 -31.01 -2.91
C ASN A 144 -37.20 -29.85 -1.90
N ASN A 145 -37.95 -28.80 -2.24
CA ASN A 145 -37.98 -27.56 -1.45
C ASN A 145 -38.42 -27.84 0.02
N ASP A 146 -37.78 -27.14 0.96
CA ASP A 146 -38.03 -27.13 2.43
C ASP A 146 -37.42 -28.25 3.29
N SER A 147 -36.67 -29.22 2.74
CA SER A 147 -35.95 -30.22 3.55
C SER A 147 -34.55 -29.74 3.96
N ASN A 148 -34.14 -30.08 5.19
CA ASN A 148 -32.77 -29.93 5.65
C ASN A 148 -31.95 -31.18 5.29
N VAL A 149 -30.75 -31.01 4.75
CA VAL A 149 -29.89 -32.16 4.41
C VAL A 149 -28.49 -31.91 4.92
N ILE A 150 -27.96 -32.88 5.67
CA ILE A 150 -26.62 -32.87 6.22
C ILE A 150 -25.83 -34.01 5.59
N VAL A 151 -24.82 -33.67 4.81
CA VAL A 151 -23.91 -34.62 4.16
C VAL A 151 -22.56 -34.55 4.87
N ASN A 152 -22.10 -35.67 5.39
CA ASN A 152 -20.80 -35.80 6.04
C ASN A 152 -19.91 -36.78 5.29
N ILE A 153 -18.69 -36.35 4.98
CA ILE A 153 -17.69 -37.17 4.32
C ILE A 153 -16.46 -37.16 5.19
N ASP A 154 -16.19 -38.29 5.84
CA ASP A 154 -15.15 -38.42 6.86
C ASP A 154 -14.10 -39.46 6.43
N ASN A 155 -12.83 -39.05 6.47
CA ASN A 155 -11.69 -39.91 6.15
C ASN A 155 -11.77 -40.59 4.78
N CYS A 156 -12.30 -39.88 3.78
CA CYS A 156 -12.38 -40.37 2.40
C CYS A 156 -11.21 -39.87 1.55
N THR A 157 -10.90 -40.61 0.49
CA THR A 157 -9.88 -40.22 -0.51
C THR A 157 -10.53 -40.19 -1.88
N PHE A 158 -10.24 -39.16 -2.67
CA PHE A 158 -10.74 -38.99 -4.03
C PHE A 158 -9.55 -38.88 -4.97
N GLU A 159 -9.48 -39.72 -6.00
CA GLU A 159 -8.35 -39.76 -6.94
C GLU A 159 -8.82 -39.72 -8.40
N ASP A 160 -8.17 -38.83 -9.16
CA ASP A 160 -8.24 -38.72 -10.62
C ASP A 160 -9.62 -38.36 -11.21
N PHE A 161 -10.47 -37.67 -10.46
CA PHE A 161 -11.78 -37.25 -10.96
C PHE A 161 -11.72 -36.03 -11.87
N LYS A 162 -12.30 -36.20 -13.07
CA LYS A 162 -12.46 -35.15 -14.09
C LYS A 162 -13.86 -34.50 -14.10
N SER A 163 -14.72 -34.87 -13.15
CA SER A 163 -16.07 -34.34 -12.98
C SER A 163 -16.32 -33.95 -11.54
N THR A 164 -17.43 -33.26 -11.28
CA THR A 164 -17.78 -32.83 -9.94
C THR A 164 -17.96 -34.03 -9.01
N ILE A 165 -17.39 -33.99 -7.79
CA ILE A 165 -17.50 -35.13 -6.87
C ILE A 165 -18.90 -35.17 -6.27
N ILE A 166 -19.36 -34.04 -5.71
CA ILE A 166 -20.73 -33.90 -5.20
C ILE A 166 -21.42 -32.74 -5.90
N ASN A 167 -22.59 -33.03 -6.44
CA ASN A 167 -23.50 -32.00 -6.93
C ASN A 167 -24.84 -32.07 -6.19
N THR A 168 -25.21 -30.98 -5.54
CA THR A 168 -26.56 -30.80 -4.99
C THR A 168 -27.47 -30.16 -6.02
N ILE A 169 -28.51 -30.88 -6.44
CA ILE A 169 -29.48 -30.38 -7.40
C ILE A 169 -30.73 -29.93 -6.64
N THR A 170 -31.09 -28.67 -6.84
CA THR A 170 -32.39 -28.13 -6.40
C THR A 170 -33.34 -28.02 -7.57
N ASP A 171 -34.57 -28.48 -7.38
CA ASP A 171 -35.64 -28.16 -8.33
C ASP A 171 -36.02 -26.67 -8.22
N LEU A 172 -35.43 -25.86 -9.10
CA LEU A 172 -35.63 -24.41 -9.20
C LEU A 172 -37.00 -24.03 -9.79
N SER A 173 -37.88 -25.00 -10.09
CA SER A 173 -39.17 -24.75 -10.73
C SER A 173 -40.15 -23.91 -9.90
N VAL A 174 -39.93 -23.73 -8.59
CA VAL A 174 -40.69 -22.78 -7.77
C VAL A 174 -40.10 -21.37 -7.90
N LYS A 175 -40.39 -20.76 -9.05
CA LYS A 175 -39.85 -19.47 -9.52
C LYS A 175 -40.34 -18.22 -8.76
N ASN A 176 -41.04 -18.33 -7.63
CA ASN A 176 -41.76 -17.18 -7.06
C ASN A 176 -41.52 -16.98 -5.57
N ARG A 177 -41.06 -15.75 -5.23
CA ARG A 177 -40.97 -15.08 -3.92
C ARG A 177 -39.60 -15.04 -3.24
N PHE A 178 -38.60 -14.48 -3.91
CA PHE A 178 -37.58 -13.71 -3.20
C PHE A 178 -37.37 -12.37 -3.91
N THR A 179 -38.22 -11.39 -3.56
CA THR A 179 -37.96 -9.99 -3.91
C THR A 179 -36.84 -9.51 -2.99
N LEU A 180 -35.61 -9.56 -3.49
CA LEU A 180 -34.41 -9.12 -2.77
C LEU A 180 -34.41 -7.59 -2.69
N ASN A 181 -35.01 -7.03 -1.64
CA ASN A 181 -35.00 -5.59 -1.40
C ASN A 181 -33.78 -5.24 -0.53
N VAL A 182 -32.61 -5.14 -1.17
CA VAL A 182 -31.33 -4.87 -0.50
C VAL A 182 -31.21 -3.38 -0.23
N LYS A 183 -31.56 -2.97 0.99
CA LYS A 183 -31.03 -1.76 1.63
C LYS A 183 -30.67 -2.07 3.09
N ASN A 184 -29.37 -2.18 3.33
CA ASN A 184 -28.67 -1.96 4.61
C ASN A 184 -29.36 -2.46 5.90
N SER A 185 -29.19 -3.75 6.23
CA SER A 185 -29.04 -4.21 7.62
C SER A 185 -28.71 -5.71 7.68
N PHE A 186 -27.55 -6.04 8.25
CA PHE A 186 -27.10 -7.32 8.86
C PHE A 186 -27.83 -8.64 8.48
N PHE A 187 -27.08 -9.52 7.80
CA PHE A 187 -27.47 -10.86 7.32
C PHE A 187 -27.36 -12.00 8.36
N ASP A 188 -27.47 -11.71 9.66
CA ASP A 188 -27.15 -12.65 10.76
C ASP A 188 -28.16 -13.81 10.96
N SER A 189 -29.07 -14.11 10.03
CA SER A 189 -30.06 -15.19 10.25
C SER A 189 -30.51 -16.00 9.04
N TYR A 190 -29.73 -16.06 7.95
CA TYR A 190 -30.00 -17.08 6.94
C TYR A 190 -29.53 -18.46 7.45
N GLN A 191 -30.42 -19.18 8.14
CA GLN A 191 -30.26 -20.62 8.32
C GLN A 191 -30.45 -21.28 6.96
N TYR A 192 -29.33 -21.57 6.28
CA TYR A 192 -29.36 -22.46 5.14
C TYR A 192 -29.78 -23.84 5.61
N SER A 193 -30.75 -24.44 4.92
CA SER A 193 -31.27 -25.76 5.25
C SER A 193 -30.25 -26.89 5.01
N ARG A 194 -29.12 -26.61 4.36
CA ARG A 194 -28.21 -27.65 3.86
C ARG A 194 -26.81 -27.45 4.37
N THR A 195 -26.17 -28.55 4.74
CA THR A 195 -24.78 -28.57 5.17
C THR A 195 -24.04 -29.71 4.52
N ILE A 196 -22.91 -29.41 3.88
CA ILE A 196 -21.99 -30.41 3.34
C ILE A 196 -20.66 -30.24 4.04
N SER A 197 -20.15 -31.33 4.59
CA SER A 197 -18.92 -31.37 5.34
C SER A 197 -17.95 -32.42 4.80
N TYR A 198 -16.71 -31.98 4.57
CA TYR A 198 -15.56 -32.84 4.30
C TYR A 198 -14.61 -32.77 5.49
N GLU A 199 -14.38 -33.89 6.17
CA GLU A 199 -13.48 -33.98 7.31
C GLU A 199 -12.41 -35.05 7.05
N ASN A 200 -11.14 -34.72 7.31
CA ASN A 200 -10.00 -35.66 7.17
C ASN A 200 -9.85 -36.27 5.76
N CYS A 201 -10.29 -35.54 4.73
CA CYS A 201 -10.33 -36.03 3.35
C CYS A 201 -9.07 -35.66 2.53
N THR A 202 -8.73 -36.52 1.56
CA THR A 202 -7.63 -36.27 0.60
C THR A 202 -8.16 -36.21 -0.82
N PHE A 203 -7.74 -35.20 -1.58
CA PHE A 203 -8.09 -35.01 -2.99
C PHE A 203 -6.81 -34.97 -3.82
N ASN A 204 -6.59 -35.99 -4.64
CA ASN A 204 -5.43 -36.06 -5.54
C ASN A 204 -5.85 -36.01 -7.02
N ASN A 205 -5.28 -35.09 -7.80
CA ASN A 205 -5.54 -34.93 -9.24
C ASN A 205 -7.04 -34.77 -9.59
N ASN A 206 -7.82 -34.09 -8.75
CA ASN A 206 -9.25 -33.88 -8.99
C ASN A 206 -9.53 -32.49 -9.55
N ILE A 207 -10.64 -32.38 -10.31
CA ILE A 207 -11.18 -31.10 -10.79
C ILE A 207 -12.64 -30.95 -10.36
N ASN A 208 -13.10 -29.72 -10.14
CA ASN A 208 -14.46 -29.39 -9.69
C ASN A 208 -14.92 -30.15 -8.44
N VAL A 209 -14.10 -30.25 -7.38
CA VAL A 209 -14.46 -31.06 -6.19
C VAL A 209 -15.88 -30.82 -5.69
N HIS A 210 -16.32 -29.56 -5.64
CA HIS A 210 -17.63 -29.24 -5.10
C HIS A 210 -18.34 -28.08 -5.79
N TYR A 211 -19.65 -28.26 -6.05
CA TYR A 211 -20.54 -27.25 -6.60
C TYR A 211 -21.70 -26.97 -5.64
N SER A 212 -21.72 -25.76 -5.11
CA SER A 212 -22.48 -25.33 -3.93
C SER A 212 -23.42 -24.16 -4.28
N ILE A 213 -24.72 -24.31 -3.99
CA ILE A 213 -25.72 -23.24 -4.12
C ILE A 213 -26.61 -23.24 -2.88
N ARG A 214 -26.62 -22.11 -2.15
CA ARG A 214 -27.45 -21.86 -0.96
C ARG A 214 -27.29 -22.91 0.14
N GLU A 215 -26.05 -23.20 0.52
CA GLU A 215 -25.74 -24.19 1.56
C GLU A 215 -24.59 -23.75 2.48
N ASN A 216 -24.39 -24.51 3.56
CA ASN A 216 -23.22 -24.40 4.43
C ASN A 216 -22.17 -25.44 4.00
N PHE A 217 -21.12 -24.98 3.34
CA PHE A 217 -19.97 -25.80 2.99
C PHE A 217 -18.91 -25.74 4.10
N ILE A 218 -18.48 -26.91 4.59
CA ILE A 218 -17.49 -27.06 5.64
C ILE A 218 -16.39 -28.01 5.17
N MET A 219 -15.13 -27.61 5.29
CA MET A 219 -13.98 -28.45 4.99
C MET A 219 -12.97 -28.36 6.14
N LYS A 220 -12.60 -29.49 6.72
CA LYS A 220 -11.67 -29.55 7.86
C LYS A 220 -10.61 -30.63 7.71
N ASN A 221 -9.36 -30.29 8.04
CA ASN A 221 -8.24 -31.23 8.08
C ASN A 221 -8.05 -31.97 6.72
N CYS A 222 -8.22 -31.26 5.61
CA CYS A 222 -8.15 -31.88 4.30
C CYS A 222 -6.84 -31.55 3.56
N THR A 223 -6.48 -32.37 2.59
CA THR A 223 -5.34 -32.11 1.70
C THR A 223 -5.77 -32.19 0.25
N LEU A 224 -5.37 -31.21 -0.55
CA LEU A 224 -5.57 -31.19 -1.99
C LEU A 224 -4.23 -31.05 -2.70
N SER A 225 -3.99 -31.94 -3.65
CA SER A 225 -2.75 -31.95 -4.42
C SER A 225 -2.93 -32.44 -5.85
N GLY A 226 -1.94 -32.16 -6.68
CA GLY A 226 -1.82 -32.76 -8.02
C GLY A 226 -2.12 -31.82 -9.18
N SER A 227 -1.75 -32.28 -10.38
CA SER A 227 -1.88 -31.48 -11.61
C SER A 227 -3.32 -31.49 -12.12
N VAL A 228 -3.84 -30.32 -12.49
CA VAL A 228 -5.22 -30.16 -12.96
C VAL A 228 -5.20 -29.71 -14.41
N ASN A 229 -5.28 -30.68 -15.33
CA ASN A 229 -5.53 -30.40 -16.74
C ASN A 229 -7.05 -30.35 -16.95
N SER A 230 -7.64 -29.16 -16.86
CA SER A 230 -9.09 -28.99 -16.97
C SER A 230 -9.52 -28.74 -18.42
N ILE A 231 -10.58 -29.43 -18.84
CA ILE A 231 -11.27 -29.23 -20.12
C ILE A 231 -12.30 -28.07 -19.96
N SER A 232 -12.62 -27.39 -21.05
CA SER A 232 -13.32 -26.09 -21.25
C SER A 232 -14.59 -25.70 -20.46
N TYR A 233 -15.08 -26.45 -19.47
CA TYR A 233 -16.39 -26.22 -18.83
C TYR A 233 -16.39 -26.11 -17.29
N SER A 234 -15.24 -26.25 -16.62
CA SER A 234 -15.14 -26.09 -15.17
C SER A 234 -15.34 -24.62 -14.75
N ARG A 235 -16.03 -24.37 -13.63
CA ARG A 235 -16.17 -23.02 -13.04
C ARG A 235 -15.16 -22.76 -11.92
N SER A 236 -14.54 -23.79 -11.35
CA SER A 236 -13.49 -23.70 -10.34
C SER A 236 -12.70 -25.00 -10.29
N ILE A 237 -11.43 -24.99 -9.89
CA ILE A 237 -10.68 -26.23 -9.67
C ILE A 237 -11.25 -27.00 -8.47
N PHE A 238 -11.60 -26.29 -7.40
CA PHE A 238 -12.04 -26.90 -6.15
C PHE A 238 -13.51 -26.59 -5.84
N LEU A 239 -13.84 -25.33 -5.58
CA LEU A 239 -15.15 -24.94 -5.04
C LEU A 239 -15.79 -23.83 -5.85
N PHE A 240 -17.01 -24.08 -6.33
CA PHE A 240 -17.92 -23.04 -6.78
C PHE A 240 -19.03 -22.91 -5.73
N ALA A 241 -19.13 -21.78 -5.03
CA ALA A 241 -20.19 -21.55 -4.06
C ALA A 241 -20.96 -20.25 -4.35
N PHE A 242 -22.28 -20.34 -4.47
CA PHE A 242 -23.16 -19.19 -4.73
C PHE A 242 -24.19 -19.03 -3.62
N GLU A 243 -24.33 -17.83 -3.06
CA GLU A 243 -25.24 -17.51 -1.95
C GLU A 243 -25.08 -18.48 -0.76
N SER A 244 -23.85 -18.93 -0.49
CA SER A 244 -23.54 -20.00 0.48
C SER A 244 -22.67 -19.50 1.63
N SER A 245 -22.61 -20.25 2.72
CA SER A 245 -21.64 -20.06 3.81
C SER A 245 -20.48 -21.03 3.62
N VAL A 246 -19.23 -20.55 3.67
CA VAL A 246 -18.03 -21.37 3.40
C VAL A 246 -17.08 -21.33 4.59
N ILE A 247 -16.76 -22.49 5.17
CA ILE A 247 -15.81 -22.65 6.25
C ILE A 247 -14.72 -23.63 5.82
N ILE A 248 -13.47 -23.19 5.81
CA ILE A 248 -12.30 -24.03 5.51
C ILE A 248 -11.32 -23.93 6.67
N GLU A 249 -11.00 -25.04 7.33
CA GLU A 249 -10.13 -25.07 8.50
C GLU A 249 -9.04 -26.15 8.39
N ASN A 250 -7.79 -25.85 8.77
CA ASN A 250 -6.70 -26.82 8.84
C ASN A 250 -6.45 -27.58 7.51
N THR A 251 -6.68 -26.93 6.36
CA THR A 251 -6.61 -27.55 5.05
C THR A 251 -5.33 -27.15 4.31
N THR A 252 -4.71 -28.08 3.59
CA THR A 252 -3.52 -27.83 2.76
C THR A 252 -3.86 -27.95 1.28
N TYR A 253 -3.43 -26.98 0.49
CA TYR A 253 -3.46 -26.98 -0.98
C TYR A 253 -2.01 -26.94 -1.47
N GLU A 254 -1.54 -28.00 -2.12
CA GLU A 254 -0.13 -28.08 -2.52
C GLU A 254 0.09 -28.64 -3.92
N ASN A 255 1.04 -28.07 -4.66
CA ASN A 255 1.46 -28.57 -5.97
C ASN A 255 0.31 -28.68 -6.97
N ILE A 256 -0.56 -27.66 -7.01
CA ILE A 256 -1.70 -27.59 -7.92
C ILE A 256 -1.31 -26.70 -9.10
N ASN A 257 -1.02 -27.31 -10.24
CA ASN A 257 -0.72 -26.61 -11.48
C ASN A 257 -1.89 -26.77 -12.45
N SER A 258 -2.45 -25.63 -12.89
CA SER A 258 -3.38 -25.59 -14.01
C SER A 258 -2.65 -25.05 -15.24
N ASN A 259 -2.55 -25.83 -16.32
CA ASN A 259 -1.80 -25.46 -17.53
C ASN A 259 -2.67 -24.90 -18.67
N GLU A 260 -4.00 -24.92 -18.53
CA GLU A 260 -4.96 -24.45 -19.54
C GLU A 260 -5.77 -23.24 -19.01
N LEU A 261 -6.71 -22.67 -19.78
CA LEU A 261 -7.67 -21.61 -19.36
C LEU A 261 -8.63 -22.11 -18.26
N VAL A 262 -8.07 -22.64 -17.19
CA VAL A 262 -8.76 -23.25 -16.07
C VAL A 262 -9.24 -22.13 -15.14
N PRO A 263 -10.46 -22.22 -14.62
CA PRO A 263 -10.98 -21.31 -13.61
C PRO A 263 -10.09 -21.25 -12.34
N PRO A 264 -10.27 -20.23 -11.48
CA PRO A 264 -9.57 -20.14 -10.19
C PRO A 264 -9.80 -21.38 -9.30
N LEU A 265 -8.96 -21.52 -8.26
CA LEU A 265 -9.12 -22.59 -7.27
C LEU A 265 -10.53 -22.58 -6.67
N MET A 266 -11.00 -21.40 -6.28
CA MET A 266 -12.34 -21.22 -5.75
C MET A 266 -13.03 -19.99 -6.35
N ILE A 267 -14.27 -20.17 -6.80
CA ILE A 267 -15.20 -19.06 -7.05
C ILE A 267 -16.25 -19.10 -5.96
N VAL A 268 -16.25 -18.06 -5.14
CA VAL A 268 -17.22 -17.95 -4.07
C VAL A 268 -17.92 -16.60 -4.21
N SER A 269 -19.24 -16.63 -4.31
CA SER A 269 -20.12 -15.49 -4.09
C SER A 269 -20.92 -15.74 -2.80
N PRO A 270 -20.24 -15.90 -1.66
CA PRO A 270 -20.88 -16.34 -0.44
C PRO A 270 -21.59 -15.19 0.26
N VAL A 271 -22.50 -15.54 1.16
CA VAL A 271 -23.00 -14.60 2.16
C VAL A 271 -21.98 -14.48 3.31
N TYR A 272 -21.20 -15.52 3.56
CA TYR A 272 -20.14 -15.54 4.57
C TYR A 272 -19.04 -16.53 4.21
N MET A 273 -17.77 -16.15 4.40
CA MET A 273 -16.65 -17.06 4.23
C MET A 273 -15.60 -16.88 5.33
N ARG A 274 -15.09 -18.01 5.83
CA ARG A 274 -14.05 -18.11 6.84
C ARG A 274 -13.00 -19.14 6.42
N ILE A 275 -11.78 -18.68 6.16
CA ILE A 275 -10.60 -19.55 6.00
C ILE A 275 -9.73 -19.44 7.25
N ASN A 276 -9.41 -20.57 7.88
CA ASN A 276 -8.58 -20.62 9.10
C ASN A 276 -7.50 -21.71 9.05
N ASN A 277 -6.25 -21.39 9.41
CA ASN A 277 -5.16 -22.39 9.44
C ASN A 277 -5.01 -23.15 8.12
N VAL A 278 -5.12 -22.44 7.01
CA VAL A 278 -4.96 -23.02 5.67
C VAL A 278 -3.55 -22.76 5.17
N VAL A 279 -2.96 -23.76 4.53
CA VAL A 279 -1.66 -23.67 3.88
C VAL A 279 -1.88 -23.81 2.38
N VAL A 280 -1.37 -22.86 1.62
CA VAL A 280 -1.36 -22.95 0.15
C VAL A 280 0.11 -22.88 -0.29
N ARG A 281 0.56 -23.83 -1.13
CA ARG A 281 1.97 -23.97 -1.57
C ARG A 281 2.05 -24.39 -3.03
N ASN A 282 2.85 -23.71 -3.84
CA ASN A 282 3.06 -24.07 -5.26
C ASN A 282 1.73 -24.26 -6.01
N VAL A 283 0.83 -23.30 -5.86
CA VAL A 283 -0.48 -23.33 -6.54
C VAL A 283 -0.51 -22.27 -7.64
N HIS A 284 -0.54 -22.73 -8.88
CA HIS A 284 -0.44 -21.90 -10.07
C HIS A 284 -1.73 -22.02 -10.89
N SER A 285 -2.40 -20.88 -11.09
CA SER A 285 -3.63 -20.75 -11.89
C SER A 285 -3.39 -19.86 -13.11
N VAL A 286 -3.85 -20.26 -14.29
CA VAL A 286 -3.77 -19.41 -15.51
C VAL A 286 -4.63 -18.15 -15.38
N MET A 287 -5.71 -18.19 -14.60
CA MET A 287 -6.52 -17.02 -14.27
C MET A 287 -5.81 -16.04 -13.33
N ARG A 288 -4.64 -16.43 -12.77
CA ARG A 288 -3.75 -15.60 -11.94
C ARG A 288 -4.35 -15.13 -10.61
N TYR A 289 -5.48 -15.72 -10.23
CA TYR A 289 -6.00 -15.67 -8.88
C TYR A 289 -6.39 -17.07 -8.45
N ILE A 290 -6.10 -17.38 -7.19
CA ILE A 290 -6.61 -18.58 -6.51
C ILE A 290 -8.09 -18.41 -6.16
N LEU A 291 -8.52 -17.18 -5.91
CA LEU A 291 -9.65 -16.95 -5.05
C LEU A 291 -10.49 -15.80 -5.61
N LYS A 292 -11.75 -16.02 -5.89
CA LYS A 292 -12.67 -14.93 -6.25
C LYS A 292 -13.76 -14.86 -5.20
N ILE A 293 -13.76 -13.81 -4.38
CA ILE A 293 -14.44 -13.83 -3.07
C ILE A 293 -15.06 -12.50 -2.64
N ILE A 294 -16.11 -12.66 -1.82
CA ILE A 294 -16.58 -11.77 -0.72
C ILE A 294 -16.34 -12.52 0.64
N GLY A 295 -15.48 -12.08 1.59
CA GLY A 295 -15.19 -12.94 2.78
C GLY A 295 -14.05 -12.56 3.76
N LEU A 296 -13.89 -13.32 4.86
CA LEU A 296 -12.93 -13.09 5.97
C LEU A 296 -11.88 -14.22 6.14
N TYR A 297 -10.61 -13.87 6.42
CA TYR A 297 -9.43 -14.77 6.49
C TYR A 297 -8.64 -14.64 7.81
N ARG A 298 -8.21 -15.76 8.45
CA ARG A 298 -7.42 -15.74 9.71
C ARG A 298 -6.41 -16.89 9.79
N ASN A 299 -5.21 -16.68 10.34
CA ASN A 299 -4.15 -17.69 10.54
C ASN A 299 -3.78 -18.49 9.27
N THR A 300 -3.76 -17.88 8.09
CA THR A 300 -3.56 -18.58 6.80
C THR A 300 -2.15 -18.32 6.25
N GLU A 301 -1.46 -19.34 5.74
CA GLU A 301 -0.15 -19.26 5.08
C GLU A 301 -0.31 -19.39 3.57
N PHE A 302 0.18 -18.39 2.83
CA PHE A 302 0.24 -18.37 1.38
C PHE A 302 1.71 -18.32 0.92
N ASN A 303 2.19 -19.41 0.31
CA ASN A 303 3.55 -19.53 -0.20
C ASN A 303 3.59 -19.84 -1.70
N SER A 304 4.38 -19.09 -2.47
CA SER A 304 4.56 -19.29 -3.92
C SER A 304 3.25 -19.35 -4.69
N ILE A 305 2.47 -18.28 -4.55
CA ILE A 305 1.11 -18.18 -5.08
C ILE A 305 0.87 -16.83 -5.73
N TYR A 306 0.06 -16.85 -6.80
CA TYR A 306 -0.68 -15.69 -7.26
C TYR A 306 -1.93 -15.48 -6.38
N VAL A 307 -1.78 -14.84 -5.21
CA VAL A 307 -2.96 -14.60 -4.36
C VAL A 307 -3.53 -13.31 -4.87
N SER A 308 -4.53 -13.39 -5.72
CA SER A 308 -5.42 -12.27 -5.90
C SER A 308 -6.78 -12.74 -5.41
N SER A 309 -7.35 -12.03 -4.43
CA SER A 309 -8.79 -12.09 -4.21
C SER A 309 -9.41 -11.00 -5.06
N SER A 310 -10.37 -11.32 -5.94
CA SER A 310 -11.10 -10.32 -6.75
C SER A 310 -12.55 -10.16 -6.27
N GLY A 311 -13.03 -8.91 -6.17
CA GLY A 311 -14.37 -8.57 -5.68
C GLY A 311 -14.59 -7.04 -5.60
N VAL A 312 -15.84 -6.61 -5.44
CA VAL A 312 -16.22 -5.17 -5.31
C VAL A 312 -17.11 -4.94 -4.09
N ASN A 313 -16.89 -3.86 -3.33
CA ASN A 313 -17.71 -3.42 -2.17
C ASN A 313 -17.77 -4.42 -1.00
N ASN A 314 -16.62 -4.93 -0.55
CA ASN A 314 -16.55 -5.93 0.52
C ASN A 314 -15.70 -5.45 1.70
N ASP A 315 -15.99 -6.01 2.89
CA ASP A 315 -15.13 -5.89 4.06
C ASP A 315 -14.32 -7.18 4.20
N ILE A 316 -13.00 -7.05 4.16
CA ILE A 316 -12.07 -8.19 4.19
C ILE A 316 -11.11 -7.99 5.34
N THR A 317 -10.87 -9.06 6.09
CA THR A 317 -9.91 -9.07 7.18
C THR A 317 -8.99 -10.26 6.99
N ILE A 318 -7.68 -10.03 7.02
CA ILE A 318 -6.60 -11.01 6.97
C ILE A 318 -5.83 -10.86 8.29
N LYS A 319 -5.69 -11.93 9.07
CA LYS A 319 -4.97 -11.89 10.35
C LYS A 319 -3.95 -13.00 10.47
N ASN A 320 -2.82 -12.74 11.13
CA ASN A 320 -1.83 -13.75 11.51
C ASN A 320 -1.38 -14.61 10.31
N SER A 321 -1.20 -13.98 9.15
CA SER A 321 -0.96 -14.65 7.89
C SER A 321 0.43 -14.37 7.34
N LYS A 322 0.94 -15.30 6.54
CA LYS A 322 2.22 -15.15 5.85
C LYS A 322 2.03 -15.19 4.34
N PHE A 323 2.67 -14.28 3.62
CA PHE A 323 2.74 -14.23 2.16
C PHE A 323 4.21 -14.21 1.77
N TYR A 324 4.70 -15.27 1.14
CA TYR A 324 6.13 -15.35 0.81
C TYR A 324 6.45 -16.16 -0.44
N ASP A 325 7.64 -15.91 -1.00
CA ASP A 325 8.15 -16.49 -2.25
C ASP A 325 7.23 -16.26 -3.46
N ILE A 326 6.71 -15.03 -3.59
CA ILE A 326 5.73 -14.66 -4.64
C ILE A 326 6.45 -13.92 -5.77
N SER A 327 6.30 -14.39 -7.01
CA SER A 327 6.72 -13.65 -8.20
C SER A 327 5.51 -13.34 -9.07
N VAL A 328 5.29 -12.07 -9.39
CA VAL A 328 4.19 -11.60 -10.24
C VAL A 328 4.74 -11.07 -11.55
N GLU A 329 4.53 -11.80 -12.64
CA GLU A 329 5.04 -11.41 -13.96
C GLU A 329 4.06 -10.55 -14.77
N ILE A 330 2.74 -10.84 -14.73
CA ILE A 330 1.74 -10.09 -15.51
C ILE A 330 0.33 -10.17 -14.86
N GLY A 331 -0.37 -9.06 -14.76
CA GLY A 331 -1.84 -8.93 -14.88
C GLY A 331 -2.61 -8.38 -13.69
N LEU A 332 -2.19 -8.59 -12.44
CA LEU A 332 -3.01 -8.35 -11.24
C LEU A 332 -2.14 -8.02 -10.02
N PRO A 333 -2.69 -7.34 -8.99
CA PRO A 333 -2.02 -7.18 -7.70
C PRO A 333 -1.64 -8.51 -7.05
N ALA A 334 -0.52 -8.53 -6.30
CA ALA A 334 0.09 -9.76 -5.79
C ALA A 334 -0.62 -10.43 -4.60
N ILE A 335 -1.40 -9.67 -3.82
CA ILE A 335 -2.09 -10.16 -2.61
C ILE A 335 -3.61 -10.01 -2.73
N THR A 336 -4.10 -8.86 -3.19
CA THR A 336 -5.55 -8.64 -3.35
C THR A 336 -5.89 -7.73 -4.52
N ASP A 337 -6.77 -8.18 -5.42
CA ASP A 337 -7.40 -7.40 -6.51
C ASP A 337 -8.85 -7.00 -6.16
N LEU A 338 -9.04 -6.53 -4.93
CA LEU A 338 -10.34 -6.16 -4.40
C LEU A 338 -10.57 -4.69 -4.70
N SER A 339 -11.58 -4.33 -5.49
CA SER A 339 -11.89 -2.93 -5.81
C SER A 339 -12.93 -2.36 -4.85
N ARG A 340 -12.76 -1.11 -4.40
CA ARG A 340 -13.72 -0.41 -3.52
C ARG A 340 -14.10 -1.19 -2.25
N CYS A 341 -13.15 -1.90 -1.66
CA CYS A 341 -13.30 -2.70 -0.46
C CYS A 341 -12.64 -2.01 0.75
N ASN A 342 -13.01 -2.44 1.96
CA ASN A 342 -12.23 -2.13 3.17
C ASN A 342 -11.44 -3.38 3.56
N VAL A 343 -10.12 -3.30 3.47
CA VAL A 343 -9.22 -4.43 3.71
C VAL A 343 -8.43 -4.17 4.99
N LYS A 344 -8.57 -5.07 5.96
CA LYS A 344 -7.78 -5.06 7.21
C LYS A 344 -6.73 -6.17 7.17
N ILE A 345 -5.46 -5.83 7.38
CA ILE A 345 -4.35 -6.79 7.43
C ILE A 345 -3.68 -6.65 8.79
N ILE A 346 -3.72 -7.69 9.63
CA ILE A 346 -3.33 -7.59 11.04
C ILE A 346 -2.33 -8.69 11.40
N SER A 347 -1.18 -8.31 11.94
CA SER A 347 -0.16 -9.24 12.42
C SER A 347 0.34 -10.20 11.34
N CYS A 348 0.55 -9.68 10.12
CA CYS A 348 0.98 -10.48 8.97
C CYS A 348 2.48 -10.32 8.67
N GLU A 349 3.03 -11.26 7.91
CA GLU A 349 4.36 -11.19 7.31
C GLU A 349 4.23 -11.28 5.79
N ILE A 350 4.81 -10.32 5.08
CA ILE A 350 4.80 -10.22 3.62
C ILE A 350 6.26 -10.13 3.18
N SER A 351 6.83 -11.23 2.69
CA SER A 351 8.26 -11.31 2.41
C SER A 351 8.61 -11.94 1.07
N ASP A 352 9.81 -11.65 0.56
CA ASP A 352 10.39 -12.37 -0.59
C ASP A 352 9.46 -12.31 -1.81
N ILE A 353 9.07 -11.09 -2.17
CA ILE A 353 8.13 -10.81 -3.27
C ILE A 353 8.84 -10.07 -4.40
N VAL A 354 8.64 -10.54 -5.63
CA VAL A 354 9.08 -9.86 -6.85
C VAL A 354 7.85 -9.42 -7.66
N LEU A 355 7.75 -8.12 -7.91
CA LEU A 355 6.61 -7.49 -8.60
C LEU A 355 7.05 -6.93 -9.95
N HIS A 356 6.58 -7.53 -11.05
CA HIS A 356 6.81 -7.01 -12.39
C HIS A 356 5.54 -6.32 -12.93
N GLY A 357 5.49 -5.01 -12.80
CA GLY A 357 4.44 -4.20 -13.42
C GLY A 357 3.08 -4.16 -12.69
N TYR A 358 2.99 -4.65 -11.45
CA TYR A 358 1.76 -4.59 -10.62
C TYR A 358 2.09 -4.32 -9.14
N PRO A 359 1.16 -3.72 -8.36
CA PRO A 359 1.33 -3.47 -6.92
C PRO A 359 1.06 -4.72 -6.06
N LEU A 360 1.27 -4.63 -4.75
CA LEU A 360 0.83 -5.66 -3.79
C LEU A 360 -0.70 -5.72 -3.68
N PHE A 361 -1.33 -4.55 -3.71
CA PHE A 361 -2.77 -4.39 -3.50
C PHE A 361 -3.40 -3.49 -4.57
N GLU A 362 -4.67 -3.71 -4.82
CA GLU A 362 -5.52 -2.91 -5.68
C GLU A 362 -5.62 -1.43 -5.25
N GLU A 363 -5.78 -0.52 -6.21
CA GLU A 363 -5.55 0.92 -5.99
C GLU A 363 -6.76 1.70 -5.46
N THR A 364 -7.94 1.06 -5.45
CA THR A 364 -9.24 1.70 -5.17
C THR A 364 -9.86 1.29 -3.84
N SER A 365 -9.22 0.40 -3.10
CA SER A 365 -9.65 -0.07 -1.79
C SER A 365 -8.99 0.68 -0.64
N SER A 366 -9.70 0.75 0.50
CA SER A 366 -9.14 1.29 1.74
C SER A 366 -8.38 0.20 2.49
N TYR A 367 -7.21 0.54 3.01
CA TYR A 367 -6.33 -0.40 3.70
C TYR A 367 -6.07 0.04 5.15
N GLU A 368 -6.34 -0.85 6.09
CA GLU A 368 -5.93 -0.75 7.49
C GLU A 368 -4.95 -1.88 7.80
N ILE A 369 -3.66 -1.57 7.87
CA ILE A 369 -2.60 -2.54 8.09
C ILE A 369 -1.99 -2.31 9.47
N VAL A 370 -1.98 -3.34 10.30
CA VAL A 370 -1.56 -3.28 11.71
C VAL A 370 -0.56 -4.40 12.00
N ASP A 371 0.49 -4.10 12.76
CA ASP A 371 1.48 -5.08 13.25
C ASP A 371 2.10 -5.94 12.13
N THR A 372 2.26 -5.40 10.93
CA THR A 372 2.66 -6.17 9.74
C THR A 372 4.08 -5.85 9.28
N THR A 373 4.83 -6.88 8.91
CA THR A 373 6.21 -6.76 8.40
C THR A 373 6.26 -7.01 6.90
N PHE A 374 6.88 -6.09 6.16
CA PHE A 374 7.21 -6.17 4.74
C PHE A 374 8.73 -6.32 4.58
N LYS A 375 9.20 -7.37 3.92
CA LYS A 375 10.64 -7.66 3.86
C LYS A 375 11.07 -8.22 2.51
N ASN A 376 12.24 -7.82 2.01
CA ASN A 376 12.81 -8.40 0.78
C ASN A 376 11.83 -8.32 -0.40
N ILE A 377 11.36 -7.10 -0.70
CA ILE A 377 10.42 -6.87 -1.81
C ILE A 377 11.14 -6.13 -2.92
N GLU A 378 11.09 -6.70 -4.11
CA GLU A 378 11.58 -6.10 -5.35
C GLU A 378 10.39 -5.71 -6.23
N SER A 379 10.39 -4.51 -6.78
CA SER A 379 9.31 -4.07 -7.67
C SER A 379 9.83 -3.24 -8.84
N SER A 380 9.41 -3.63 -10.05
CA SER A 380 9.54 -2.81 -11.25
C SER A 380 8.27 -2.00 -11.54
N HIS A 381 7.31 -1.96 -10.62
CA HIS A 381 6.09 -1.16 -10.73
C HIS A 381 6.34 0.28 -10.24
N LYS A 382 5.29 1.11 -10.28
CA LYS A 382 5.24 2.42 -9.63
C LYS A 382 5.45 2.25 -8.11
N ALA A 383 4.41 2.14 -7.31
CA ALA A 383 4.60 1.80 -5.89
C ALA A 383 4.17 0.37 -5.58
N ILE A 384 4.70 -0.19 -4.48
CA ILE A 384 4.24 -1.48 -3.95
C ILE A 384 2.82 -1.33 -3.33
N MET A 385 2.49 -0.15 -2.79
CA MET A 385 1.14 0.23 -2.36
C MET A 385 0.69 1.50 -3.07
N ILE A 386 -0.48 1.46 -3.66
CA ILE A 386 -1.03 2.57 -4.43
C ILE A 386 -2.43 2.85 -3.92
N SER A 387 -2.81 4.13 -3.83
CA SER A 387 -4.20 4.51 -3.63
C SER A 387 -4.56 5.76 -4.42
N ASP A 388 -5.60 5.63 -5.24
CA ASP A 388 -6.16 6.70 -6.08
C ASP A 388 -7.28 7.47 -5.34
N TYR A 389 -8.13 6.79 -4.59
CA TYR A 389 -9.26 7.45 -3.91
C TYR A 389 -9.70 6.80 -2.61
N ALA A 390 -8.85 5.99 -2.00
CA ALA A 390 -9.15 5.36 -0.72
C ALA A 390 -8.23 5.86 0.41
N ASN A 391 -8.51 5.43 1.64
CA ASN A 391 -7.65 5.72 2.79
C ASN A 391 -6.59 4.63 2.94
N ILE A 392 -5.39 5.03 3.37
CA ILE A 392 -4.36 4.08 3.82
C ILE A 392 -4.02 4.41 5.27
N SER A 393 -4.13 3.42 6.14
CA SER A 393 -3.73 3.49 7.54
C SER A 393 -2.76 2.36 7.86
N LEU A 394 -1.51 2.70 8.21
CA LEU A 394 -0.49 1.77 8.67
C LEU A 394 -0.18 2.04 10.15
N ASN A 395 -0.18 1.00 10.98
CA ASN A 395 0.12 1.09 12.40
C ASN A 395 1.07 -0.03 12.84
N ASN A 396 2.20 0.33 13.45
CA ASN A 396 3.20 -0.62 13.94
C ASN A 396 3.73 -1.55 12.83
N CYS A 397 4.00 -1.00 11.64
CA CYS A 397 4.49 -1.76 10.50
C CYS A 397 5.99 -1.57 10.27
N LYS A 398 6.63 -2.59 9.67
CA LYS A 398 8.06 -2.58 9.33
C LYS A 398 8.27 -2.80 7.84
N PHE A 399 9.20 -2.07 7.23
CA PHE A 399 9.61 -2.21 5.84
C PHE A 399 11.13 -2.37 5.79
N GLU A 400 11.61 -3.54 5.38
CA GLU A 400 13.05 -3.86 5.40
C GLU A 400 13.51 -4.42 4.04
N ASN A 401 14.62 -3.89 3.52
CA ASN A 401 15.24 -4.35 2.28
C ASN A 401 14.24 -4.31 1.10
N ILE A 402 13.76 -3.11 0.78
CA ILE A 402 12.82 -2.89 -0.32
C ILE A 402 13.56 -2.22 -1.47
N THR A 403 13.48 -2.80 -2.67
CA THR A 403 14.07 -2.23 -3.88
C THR A 403 12.97 -1.97 -4.90
N THR A 404 12.76 -0.70 -5.28
CA THR A 404 11.80 -0.32 -6.31
C THR A 404 12.52 0.35 -7.47
N PHE A 405 12.50 -0.27 -8.65
CA PHE A 405 13.22 0.17 -9.84
C PHE A 405 12.31 0.40 -11.05
N GLY A 406 11.02 0.65 -10.80
CA GLY A 406 10.07 1.01 -11.85
C GLY A 406 10.19 2.48 -12.29
N ASP A 407 9.07 3.06 -12.73
CA ASP A 407 8.98 4.41 -13.31
C ASP A 407 9.63 5.47 -12.40
N GLU A 408 10.63 6.20 -12.90
CA GLU A 408 11.48 7.13 -12.12
C GLU A 408 10.68 8.16 -11.28
N SER A 409 9.50 8.58 -11.72
CA SER A 409 8.74 9.59 -10.95
C SER A 409 7.86 8.99 -9.86
N ASP A 410 7.40 7.76 -10.02
CA ASP A 410 6.34 7.16 -9.21
C ASP A 410 6.81 5.89 -8.48
N SER A 411 8.09 5.53 -8.63
CA SER A 411 8.65 4.36 -7.98
C SER A 411 8.79 4.54 -6.46
N GLY A 412 8.26 3.61 -5.65
CA GLY A 412 8.39 3.70 -4.19
C GLY A 412 7.58 2.68 -3.38
N ILE A 413 7.43 2.94 -2.08
CA ILE A 413 6.59 2.12 -1.18
C ILE A 413 5.13 2.55 -1.30
N ILE A 414 4.85 3.86 -1.17
CA ILE A 414 3.48 4.38 -1.17
C ILE A 414 3.34 5.45 -2.25
N LEU A 415 2.37 5.27 -3.14
CA LEU A 415 1.88 6.30 -4.05
C LEU A 415 0.42 6.63 -3.71
N PHE A 416 0.21 7.79 -3.08
CA PHE A 416 -1.09 8.28 -2.66
C PHE A 416 -1.49 9.47 -3.54
N TYR A 417 -2.31 9.24 -4.56
CA TYR A 417 -2.65 10.24 -5.56
C TYR A 417 -4.16 10.35 -5.81
N GLY A 418 -4.63 11.29 -6.62
CA GLY A 418 -6.02 11.35 -7.10
C GLY A 418 -6.81 12.61 -6.72
N ASN A 419 -8.03 12.71 -7.26
CA ASN A 419 -8.79 13.97 -7.37
C ASN A 419 -9.99 14.11 -6.42
N GLU A 420 -10.25 13.13 -5.56
CA GLU A 420 -11.38 13.19 -4.62
C GLU A 420 -11.07 13.96 -3.34
N ILE A 421 -12.10 14.56 -2.76
CA ILE A 421 -11.96 15.78 -1.96
C ILE A 421 -11.52 15.53 -0.50
N TYR A 422 -11.51 14.29 0.03
CA TYR A 422 -11.16 14.05 1.46
C TYR A 422 -10.68 12.63 1.79
N ASN A 423 -9.43 12.31 1.44
CA ASN A 423 -8.80 11.06 1.89
C ASN A 423 -7.63 11.33 2.84
N GLN A 424 -7.32 10.30 3.63
CA GLN A 424 -6.29 10.33 4.64
C GLN A 424 -5.24 9.24 4.40
N LEU A 425 -3.98 9.64 4.46
CA LEU A 425 -2.84 8.75 4.67
C LEU A 425 -2.41 8.88 6.14
N SER A 426 -2.44 7.77 6.87
CA SER A 426 -2.05 7.72 8.28
C SER A 426 -0.94 6.69 8.50
N LEU A 427 0.21 7.15 8.99
CA LEU A 427 1.38 6.32 9.27
C LEU A 427 1.73 6.50 10.75
N ASN A 428 1.54 5.46 11.57
CA ASN A 428 1.83 5.51 12.99
C ASN A 428 2.80 4.40 13.41
N ASN A 429 3.90 4.77 14.06
CA ASN A 429 4.91 3.83 14.56
C ASN A 429 5.43 2.94 13.43
N ILE A 430 6.03 3.55 12.41
CA ILE A 430 6.50 2.85 11.20
C ILE A 430 8.03 2.79 11.22
N TYR A 431 8.58 1.62 10.93
CA TYR A 431 10.03 1.43 10.77
C TYR A 431 10.37 1.12 9.31
N ILE A 432 11.25 1.90 8.70
CA ILE A 432 11.70 1.71 7.32
C ILE A 432 13.24 1.64 7.29
N LYS A 433 13.78 0.56 6.72
CA LYS A 433 15.23 0.31 6.70
C LYS A 433 15.68 -0.26 5.36
N ASN A 434 16.83 0.22 4.86
CA ASN A 434 17.49 -0.33 3.67
C ASN A 434 16.57 -0.27 2.44
N VAL A 435 16.06 0.91 2.09
CA VAL A 435 15.23 1.10 0.90
C VAL A 435 16.05 1.70 -0.23
N ILE A 436 15.93 1.14 -1.43
CA ILE A 436 16.47 1.70 -2.67
C ILE A 436 15.29 1.97 -3.60
N SER A 437 15.10 3.21 -4.04
CA SER A 437 13.98 3.57 -4.92
C SER A 437 14.39 4.41 -6.12
N ASN A 438 13.83 4.12 -7.29
CA ASN A 438 13.94 4.96 -8.49
C ASN A 438 13.09 6.24 -8.42
N GLY A 439 12.30 6.44 -7.37
CA GLY A 439 11.51 7.66 -7.13
C GLY A 439 11.36 7.95 -5.64
N PRO A 440 10.45 8.84 -5.24
CA PRO A 440 10.16 9.07 -3.83
C PRO A 440 9.61 7.83 -3.13
N VAL A 441 10.08 7.52 -1.92
CA VAL A 441 9.65 6.32 -1.19
C VAL A 441 8.19 6.43 -0.75
N ILE A 442 7.77 7.61 -0.31
CA ILE A 442 6.36 7.95 -0.03
C ILE A 442 6.04 9.18 -0.87
N LYS A 443 5.11 9.03 -1.81
CA LYS A 443 4.69 10.11 -2.72
C LYS A 443 3.22 10.42 -2.52
N VAL A 444 2.92 11.69 -2.26
CA VAL A 444 1.56 12.22 -2.11
C VAL A 444 1.31 13.32 -3.14
N ILE A 445 0.32 13.13 -4.01
CA ILE A 445 -0.18 14.15 -4.96
C ILE A 445 -1.71 14.15 -4.94
N LYS A 446 -2.33 15.00 -4.13
CA LYS A 446 -3.78 14.94 -3.86
C LYS A 446 -4.44 16.33 -3.89
N TYR A 447 -5.73 16.33 -4.20
CA TYR A 447 -6.63 17.43 -3.85
C TYR A 447 -7.06 17.27 -2.39
N ASN A 448 -6.95 18.33 -1.56
CA ASN A 448 -7.57 18.43 -0.24
C ASN A 448 -7.45 17.16 0.62
N SER A 449 -6.22 16.80 1.00
CA SER A 449 -5.96 15.57 1.77
C SER A 449 -5.27 15.82 3.09
N LYS A 450 -5.37 14.84 3.99
CA LYS A 450 -4.67 14.82 5.27
C LYS A 450 -3.60 13.74 5.26
N VAL A 451 -2.38 14.11 5.58
CA VAL A 451 -1.25 13.20 5.73
C VAL A 451 -0.76 13.30 7.17
N TYR A 452 -1.01 12.26 7.96
CA TYR A 452 -0.59 12.17 9.35
C TYR A 452 0.51 11.13 9.49
N ILE A 453 1.72 11.57 9.86
CA ILE A 453 2.87 10.69 10.09
C ILE A 453 3.36 10.93 11.51
N LYS A 454 3.35 9.87 12.32
CA LYS A 454 3.83 9.91 13.70
C LYS A 454 4.75 8.74 13.99
N ASN A 455 5.87 9.04 14.65
CA ASN A 455 6.85 8.03 15.05
C ASN A 455 7.31 7.18 13.85
N LEU A 456 7.70 7.86 12.77
CA LEU A 456 8.31 7.23 11.60
C LEU A 456 9.83 7.19 11.81
N ASN A 457 10.42 6.00 11.75
CA ASN A 457 11.85 5.78 11.89
C ASN A 457 12.42 5.24 10.56
N VAL A 458 13.21 6.06 9.87
CA VAL A 458 13.80 5.76 8.57
C VAL A 458 15.32 5.72 8.68
N ILE A 459 15.93 4.61 8.26
CA ILE A 459 17.37 4.40 8.36
C ILE A 459 17.92 3.83 7.05
N ASN A 460 19.04 4.37 6.57
CA ASN A 460 19.81 3.86 5.43
C ASN A 460 18.95 3.68 4.18
N SER A 461 18.53 4.76 3.55
CA SER A 461 17.70 4.67 2.34
C SER A 461 18.22 5.60 1.25
N VAL A 462 18.20 5.15 0.01
CA VAL A 462 18.66 5.92 -1.15
C VAL A 462 17.54 5.97 -2.18
N SER A 463 17.20 7.16 -2.66
CA SER A 463 16.12 7.34 -3.63
C SER A 463 16.52 8.31 -4.73
N TYR A 464 15.98 8.12 -5.94
CA TYR A 464 16.07 9.09 -7.02
C TYR A 464 14.98 10.17 -6.92
N GLY A 465 14.82 10.70 -5.70
CA GLY A 465 13.83 11.68 -5.26
C GLY A 465 13.91 11.84 -3.74
N PRO A 466 13.18 12.81 -3.15
CA PRO A 466 13.09 12.93 -1.70
C PRO A 466 12.43 11.68 -1.12
N PHE A 467 12.76 11.29 0.11
CA PHE A 467 12.13 10.12 0.73
C PHE A 467 10.61 10.29 0.88
N ILE A 468 10.16 11.47 1.34
CA ILE A 468 8.75 11.88 1.34
C ILE A 468 8.58 13.04 0.36
N TYR A 469 7.73 12.84 -0.65
CA TYR A 469 7.30 13.88 -1.57
C TYR A 469 5.84 14.23 -1.29
N ILE A 470 5.54 15.50 -1.02
CA ILE A 470 4.15 15.96 -0.84
C ILE A 470 3.90 17.17 -1.75
N SER A 471 2.84 17.07 -2.54
CA SER A 471 2.37 18.16 -3.38
C SER A 471 0.85 18.21 -3.37
N SER A 472 0.30 19.42 -3.43
CA SER A 472 -1.09 19.64 -3.79
C SER A 472 -1.25 19.90 -5.29
N TYR A 473 -2.45 19.67 -5.84
CA TYR A 473 -2.82 20.20 -7.16
C TYR A 473 -3.18 21.70 -7.09
N SER A 474 -3.16 22.37 -8.24
CA SER A 474 -3.52 23.78 -8.37
C SER A 474 -4.89 24.08 -7.72
N ASN A 475 -4.95 25.10 -6.86
CA ASN A 475 -6.13 25.50 -6.07
C ASN A 475 -6.62 24.50 -5.00
N SER A 476 -5.82 23.51 -4.62
CA SER A 476 -6.10 22.61 -3.49
C SER A 476 -5.03 22.73 -2.41
N TYR A 477 -5.27 22.20 -1.22
CA TYR A 477 -4.29 22.13 -0.12
C TYR A 477 -4.03 20.69 0.33
N VAL A 478 -2.87 20.44 0.91
CA VAL A 478 -2.58 19.21 1.67
C VAL A 478 -2.21 19.61 3.09
N ASP A 479 -2.89 19.05 4.08
CA ASP A 479 -2.54 19.20 5.49
C ASP A 479 -1.60 18.06 5.88
N PHE A 480 -0.34 18.40 6.09
CA PHE A 480 0.73 17.48 6.45
C PHE A 480 1.15 17.67 7.90
N ILE A 481 1.15 16.59 8.67
CA ILE A 481 1.63 16.57 10.05
C ILE A 481 2.67 15.47 10.19
N LEU A 482 3.85 15.85 10.70
CA LEU A 482 4.96 14.97 10.98
C LEU A 482 5.43 15.16 12.43
N GLU A 483 5.30 14.11 13.24
CA GLU A 483 5.60 14.15 14.66
C GLU A 483 6.52 13.00 15.09
N ASP A 484 7.39 13.28 16.07
CA ASP A 484 8.15 12.27 16.81
C ASP A 484 8.98 11.32 15.91
N SER A 485 9.43 11.79 14.75
CA SER A 485 10.04 10.94 13.71
C SER A 485 11.56 11.12 13.60
N PHE A 486 12.24 10.09 13.12
CA PHE A 486 13.69 10.01 12.98
C PHE A 486 14.07 9.61 11.55
N PHE A 487 14.89 10.43 10.90
CA PHE A 487 15.38 10.23 9.54
C PHE A 487 16.91 10.26 9.55
N SER A 488 17.53 9.09 9.33
CA SER A 488 18.99 8.96 9.35
C SER A 488 19.55 8.33 8.09
N ASN A 489 20.61 8.92 7.55
CA ASN A 489 21.36 8.40 6.41
C ASN A 489 20.46 8.18 5.19
N ILE A 490 19.71 9.22 4.83
CA ILE A 490 18.87 9.24 3.62
C ILE A 490 19.60 10.00 2.52
N GLY A 491 19.71 9.39 1.34
CA GLY A 491 20.31 10.01 0.16
C GLY A 491 19.30 10.22 -0.97
N ASN A 492 19.03 11.46 -1.33
CA ASN A 492 18.40 11.79 -2.60
C ASN A 492 19.49 12.04 -3.66
N ILE A 493 19.67 11.09 -4.57
CA ILE A 493 20.72 11.14 -5.59
C ILE A 493 20.28 11.86 -6.88
N ASN A 494 19.02 12.27 -6.98
CA ASN A 494 18.50 12.97 -8.15
C ASN A 494 18.90 14.45 -8.15
N LYS A 495 19.86 14.81 -9.02
CA LYS A 495 20.39 16.18 -9.21
C LYS A 495 19.43 17.19 -9.88
N LYS A 496 18.14 16.88 -9.95
CA LYS A 496 17.09 17.82 -10.35
C LYS A 496 16.04 17.98 -9.27
N SER A 497 16.12 17.16 -8.23
CA SER A 497 15.19 17.09 -7.13
C SER A 497 15.85 17.61 -5.85
N CYS A 498 15.08 18.32 -5.04
CA CYS A 498 15.51 18.84 -3.75
C CYS A 498 14.91 18.03 -2.61
N GLY A 499 15.47 18.16 -1.40
CA GLY A 499 15.05 17.45 -0.20
C GLY A 499 15.69 16.07 -0.14
N GLY A 500 16.53 15.80 0.86
CA GLY A 500 16.99 14.44 1.14
C GLY A 500 15.86 13.61 1.72
N SER A 501 15.32 14.06 2.84
CA SER A 501 14.24 13.37 3.55
C SER A 501 12.86 13.80 3.04
N ILE A 502 12.58 15.10 2.93
CA ILE A 502 11.23 15.61 2.67
C ILE A 502 11.28 16.73 1.64
N ALA A 503 10.35 16.73 0.70
CA ALA A 503 10.10 17.87 -0.17
C ALA A 503 8.60 18.19 -0.23
N LEU A 504 8.29 19.47 -0.08
CA LEU A 504 6.94 20.01 -0.06
C LEU A 504 6.76 21.02 -1.21
N PHE A 505 5.67 20.84 -1.98
CA PHE A 505 5.39 21.61 -3.19
C PHE A 505 3.99 22.20 -3.22
N ASN A 506 3.83 23.40 -3.81
CA ASN A 506 2.55 24.08 -4.02
C ASN A 506 1.87 24.58 -2.72
N ASN A 507 0.66 24.12 -2.39
CA ASN A 507 -0.08 24.56 -1.19
C ASN A 507 -0.10 23.44 -0.13
N VAL A 508 1.01 23.25 0.58
CA VAL A 508 1.06 22.30 1.70
C VAL A 508 1.11 23.07 3.01
N ASN A 509 0.13 22.85 3.87
CA ASN A 509 0.17 23.29 5.25
C ASN A 509 0.90 22.21 6.05
N SER A 510 2.01 22.54 6.70
CA SER A 510 2.85 21.56 7.37
C SER A 510 3.08 21.90 8.83
N THR A 511 2.90 20.90 9.70
CA THR A 511 3.38 20.93 11.09
C THR A 511 4.44 19.84 11.25
N ILE A 512 5.67 20.23 11.52
CA ILE A 512 6.83 19.35 11.71
C ILE A 512 7.31 19.56 13.14
N ASN A 513 6.98 18.65 14.05
CA ASN A 513 7.25 18.80 15.47
C ASN A 513 8.04 17.61 16.05
N ASN A 514 9.04 17.92 16.88
CA ASN A 514 9.83 16.91 17.61
C ASN A 514 10.47 15.83 16.71
N ASN A 515 11.06 16.25 15.58
CA ASN A 515 11.70 15.34 14.63
C ASN A 515 13.22 15.46 14.66
N VAL A 516 13.91 14.39 14.27
CA VAL A 516 15.37 14.36 14.12
C VAL A 516 15.74 13.96 12.69
N PHE A 517 16.53 14.81 12.04
CA PHE A 517 17.07 14.59 10.69
C PHE A 517 18.59 14.58 10.78
N GLU A 518 19.20 13.41 10.58
CA GLU A 518 20.66 13.28 10.64
C GLU A 518 21.31 12.60 9.44
N TYR A 519 22.48 13.08 9.06
CA TYR A 519 23.29 12.51 7.98
C TYR A 519 22.53 12.36 6.65
N ASN A 520 21.53 13.22 6.40
CA ASN A 520 20.77 13.18 5.15
C ASN A 520 21.47 14.01 4.07
N THR A 521 21.38 13.56 2.83
CA THR A 521 22.10 14.14 1.69
C THR A 521 21.17 14.37 0.50
N SER A 522 21.34 15.49 -0.19
CA SER A 522 20.66 15.82 -1.44
C SER A 522 21.45 16.87 -2.22
N GLN A 523 20.97 17.28 -3.39
CA GLN A 523 21.53 18.45 -4.05
C GLN A 523 21.14 19.75 -3.35
N ASP A 524 19.87 19.96 -3.02
CA ASP A 524 19.38 21.16 -2.37
C ASP A 524 18.51 20.76 -1.18
N GLY A 525 18.80 21.27 0.02
CA GLY A 525 18.06 20.92 1.24
C GLY A 525 18.35 19.49 1.69
N GLY A 526 19.45 19.30 2.42
CA GLY A 526 19.91 17.96 2.82
C GLY A 526 18.85 17.15 3.57
N SER A 527 17.94 17.83 4.29
CA SER A 527 16.79 17.22 4.97
C SER A 527 15.46 17.61 4.32
N LEU A 528 15.19 18.91 4.24
CA LEU A 528 13.88 19.45 3.90
C LEU A 528 13.97 20.45 2.74
N CYS A 529 13.04 20.35 1.80
CA CYS A 529 12.89 21.31 0.71
C CYS A 529 11.46 21.86 0.62
N LEU A 530 11.34 23.18 0.43
CA LEU A 530 10.11 23.88 0.07
C LEU A 530 10.31 24.49 -1.33
N LYS A 531 9.44 24.19 -2.29
CA LYS A 531 9.56 24.70 -3.67
C LYS A 531 8.20 24.92 -4.31
N ASN A 532 8.14 25.72 -5.40
CA ASN A 532 6.89 26.12 -6.06
C ASN A 532 5.88 26.68 -5.05
N ILE A 533 6.35 27.51 -4.11
CA ILE A 533 5.50 28.05 -3.05
C ILE A 533 4.40 28.90 -3.67
N LEU A 534 3.14 28.58 -3.36
CA LEU A 534 1.97 29.36 -3.78
C LEU A 534 1.31 29.98 -2.55
N ASN A 535 0.75 29.14 -1.68
CA ASN A 535 0.21 29.50 -0.37
C ASN A 535 0.51 28.39 0.63
N MET A 536 1.57 28.54 1.42
CA MET A 536 2.00 27.55 2.42
C MET A 536 2.02 28.14 3.83
N ASN A 537 1.53 27.36 4.80
CA ASN A 537 1.78 27.60 6.22
C ASN A 537 2.69 26.49 6.75
N ILE A 538 3.88 26.84 7.21
CA ILE A 538 4.89 25.88 7.67
C ILE A 538 5.24 26.21 9.12
N ASN A 539 5.02 25.25 10.01
CA ASN A 539 5.44 25.32 11.40
C ASN A 539 6.45 24.21 11.71
N ILE A 540 7.67 24.57 12.13
CA ILE A 540 8.72 23.64 12.52
C ILE A 540 9.07 23.89 13.99
N GLU A 541 8.82 22.92 14.86
CA GLU A 541 9.05 23.08 16.29
C GLU A 541 9.87 21.92 16.88
N ASN A 542 10.68 22.23 17.89
CA ASN A 542 11.37 21.26 18.74
C ASN A 542 12.17 20.20 17.95
N SER A 543 12.65 20.52 16.75
CA SER A 543 13.26 19.56 15.83
C SER A 543 14.79 19.75 15.76
N LYS A 544 15.51 18.66 15.47
CA LYS A 544 16.98 18.64 15.34
C LYS A 544 17.40 18.27 13.92
N PHE A 545 18.26 19.08 13.33
CA PHE A 545 18.87 18.88 12.02
C PHE A 545 20.38 18.80 12.20
N ASN A 546 20.96 17.62 12.04
CA ASN A 546 22.34 17.31 12.41
C ASN A 546 23.16 16.67 11.29
N ASN A 547 24.32 17.22 10.95
CA ASN A 547 25.22 16.63 9.93
C ASN A 547 24.55 16.37 8.56
N ASN A 548 23.56 17.16 8.16
CA ASN A 548 22.98 17.04 6.82
C ASN A 548 23.86 17.77 5.80
N VAL A 549 23.88 17.27 4.55
CA VAL A 549 24.78 17.77 3.50
C VAL A 549 24.01 18.07 2.21
N ALA A 550 24.26 19.23 1.62
CA ALA A 550 23.73 19.60 0.31
C ALA A 550 24.68 20.54 -0.46
N ASP A 551 24.37 20.86 -1.71
CA ASP A 551 25.01 21.97 -2.43
C ASP A 551 24.52 23.32 -1.87
N ASN A 552 23.20 23.46 -1.64
CA ASN A 552 22.58 24.63 -1.05
C ASN A 552 21.63 24.26 0.08
N GLY A 553 21.69 24.97 1.21
CA GLY A 553 20.86 24.67 2.36
C GLY A 553 21.21 23.32 2.95
N GLY A 554 22.30 23.24 3.71
CA GLY A 554 22.84 21.95 4.19
C GLY A 554 21.78 21.09 4.89
N SER A 555 20.77 21.71 5.49
CA SER A 555 19.55 21.02 5.92
C SER A 555 18.28 21.47 5.20
N LEU A 556 18.00 22.79 5.15
CA LEU A 556 16.74 23.32 4.64
C LEU A 556 16.97 24.21 3.41
N TYR A 557 16.18 23.97 2.38
CA TYR A 557 16.16 24.77 1.16
C TYR A 557 14.75 25.30 0.87
N ILE A 558 14.62 26.61 0.68
CA ILE A 558 13.35 27.29 0.39
C ILE A 558 13.48 28.02 -0.94
N LYS A 559 12.59 27.68 -1.88
CA LYS A 559 12.54 28.25 -3.22
C LYS A 559 11.21 28.92 -3.58
N GLU A 560 11.25 30.20 -3.92
CA GLU A 560 10.17 30.99 -4.51
C GLU A 560 10.34 31.05 -6.03
N ASP A 561 9.45 30.40 -6.78
CA ASP A 561 9.47 30.48 -8.24
C ASP A 561 8.63 31.66 -8.77
N ASN A 562 7.67 32.20 -7.98
CA ASN A 562 6.80 33.33 -8.35
C ASN A 562 6.70 34.38 -7.22
N GLY A 563 6.89 35.67 -7.53
CA GLY A 563 6.94 36.76 -6.53
C GLY A 563 5.63 37.08 -5.77
N ASP A 564 4.50 36.51 -6.20
CA ASP A 564 3.19 36.67 -5.53
C ASP A 564 2.94 35.59 -4.46
N SER A 565 3.91 34.71 -4.21
CA SER A 565 3.75 33.63 -3.24
C SER A 565 3.57 34.14 -1.80
N LYS A 566 2.79 33.38 -1.03
CA LYS A 566 2.53 33.58 0.40
C LYS A 566 3.08 32.40 1.18
N LEU A 567 4.15 32.63 1.92
CA LEU A 567 4.69 31.70 2.90
C LEU A 567 4.50 32.32 4.28
N ASN A 568 3.81 31.60 5.16
CA ASN A 568 3.81 31.88 6.59
C ASN A 568 4.68 30.81 7.27
N PHE A 569 5.90 31.17 7.60
CA PHE A 569 6.90 30.26 8.16
C PHE A 569 7.20 30.63 9.61
N LEU A 570 6.98 29.67 10.50
CA LEU A 570 7.34 29.71 11.90
C LEU A 570 8.31 28.58 12.20
N MET A 571 9.44 28.92 12.80
CA MET A 571 10.39 27.95 13.33
C MET A 571 10.68 28.25 14.80
N LYS A 572 10.57 27.25 15.68
CA LYS A 572 10.75 27.44 17.11
C LYS A 572 11.55 26.32 17.77
N ASN A 573 12.36 26.65 18.78
CA ASN A 573 13.01 25.68 19.67
C ASN A 573 13.80 24.58 18.93
N SER A 574 14.34 24.88 17.75
CA SER A 574 14.95 23.88 16.87
C SER A 574 16.46 24.04 16.79
N ILE A 575 17.17 22.94 16.54
CA ILE A 575 18.64 22.91 16.56
C ILE A 575 19.15 22.52 15.17
N PHE A 576 20.03 23.34 14.62
CA PHE A 576 20.79 23.08 13.39
C PHE A 576 22.25 22.93 13.76
N GLU A 577 22.76 21.70 13.74
CA GLU A 577 24.10 21.36 14.17
C GLU A 577 24.91 20.73 13.04
N LYS A 578 26.12 21.24 12.76
CA LYS A 578 27.09 20.62 11.85
C LYS A 578 26.56 20.34 10.43
N ASN A 579 25.56 21.07 9.97
CA ASN A 579 25.08 20.94 8.59
C ASN A 579 26.06 21.61 7.63
N ILE A 580 26.21 21.04 6.44
CA ILE A 580 27.21 21.46 5.46
C ILE A 580 26.55 21.73 4.12
N ALA A 581 26.69 22.95 3.63
CA ALA A 581 26.40 23.29 2.24
C ALA A 581 27.69 23.48 1.44
N LYS A 582 27.70 23.07 0.18
CA LYS A 582 28.84 23.33 -0.72
C LYS A 582 28.99 24.81 -1.03
N TYR A 583 27.88 25.49 -1.33
CA TYR A 583 27.88 26.88 -1.80
C TYR A 583 27.20 27.82 -0.80
N TYR A 584 25.91 27.65 -0.54
CA TYR A 584 25.13 28.67 0.16
C TYR A 584 24.32 28.10 1.31
N GLY A 585 24.35 28.76 2.47
CA GLY A 585 23.45 28.47 3.59
C GLY A 585 23.76 27.14 4.28
N GLY A 586 24.73 27.13 5.20
CA GLY A 586 25.24 25.88 5.76
C GLY A 586 24.17 25.09 6.51
N ALA A 587 23.22 25.78 7.12
CA ALA A 587 21.98 25.18 7.60
C ALA A 587 20.81 25.44 6.64
N ILE A 588 20.55 26.72 6.33
CA ILE A 588 19.36 27.16 5.61
C ILE A 588 19.73 28.01 4.41
N TYR A 589 19.20 27.66 3.26
CA TYR A 589 19.14 28.51 2.08
C TYR A 589 17.70 28.95 1.83
N THR A 590 17.47 30.23 1.58
CA THR A 590 16.16 30.75 1.20
C THR A 590 16.26 31.86 0.18
N ASP A 591 15.69 31.66 -1.01
CA ASP A 591 15.50 32.73 -2.00
C ASP A 591 14.13 33.44 -1.86
N TYR A 592 13.30 33.04 -0.89
CA TYR A 592 12.01 33.66 -0.63
C TYR A 592 12.16 35.13 -0.25
N SER A 593 11.68 36.02 -1.13
CA SER A 593 11.97 37.45 -1.03
C SER A 593 11.28 38.18 0.12
N LYS A 594 10.32 37.52 0.78
CA LYS A 594 9.57 38.05 1.94
C LYS A 594 9.93 37.32 3.25
N MET A 595 11.12 36.71 3.32
CA MET A 595 11.58 36.01 4.51
C MET A 595 11.57 36.88 5.78
N TYR A 596 11.74 38.21 5.63
CA TYR A 596 11.64 39.16 6.74
C TYR A 596 10.27 39.16 7.46
N LEU A 597 9.20 38.65 6.85
CA LEU A 597 7.87 38.51 7.48
C LEU A 597 7.75 37.24 8.34
N ASN A 598 8.67 36.30 8.19
CA ASN A 598 8.66 35.00 8.87
C ASN A 598 9.41 35.06 10.21
N LYS A 599 9.14 34.10 11.10
CA LYS A 599 9.68 34.09 12.47
C LYS A 599 10.53 32.86 12.73
N MET A 600 11.70 33.08 13.32
CA MET A 600 12.54 32.02 13.88
C MET A 600 12.90 32.37 15.31
N ILE A 601 12.48 31.55 16.27
CA ILE A 601 12.49 31.90 17.69
C ILE A 601 13.16 30.78 18.47
N ASP A 602 14.09 31.12 19.36
CA ASP A 602 14.74 30.19 20.29
C ASP A 602 15.40 28.99 19.58
N CYS A 603 15.91 29.20 18.36
CA CYS A 603 16.64 28.17 17.63
C CYS A 603 18.16 28.32 17.80
N ASN A 604 18.88 27.22 17.64
CA ASN A 604 20.33 27.18 17.78
C ASN A 604 21.00 26.75 16.47
N PHE A 605 21.87 27.59 15.93
CA PHE A 605 22.70 27.30 14.76
C PHE A 605 24.15 27.11 15.21
N ILE A 606 24.63 25.87 15.19
CA ILE A 606 25.90 25.49 15.79
C ILE A 606 26.78 24.77 14.76
N ASN A 607 28.01 25.26 14.55
CA ASN A 607 29.01 24.60 13.70
C ASN A 607 28.56 24.30 12.25
N ASN A 608 27.61 25.05 11.70
CA ASN A 608 27.18 24.88 10.31
C ASN A 608 28.20 25.53 9.37
N THR A 609 28.39 24.97 8.18
CA THR A 609 29.43 25.41 7.25
C THR A 609 28.90 25.56 5.83
N ALA A 610 29.21 26.67 5.17
CA ALA A 610 28.97 26.89 3.74
C ALA A 610 30.12 27.67 3.11
N ASN A 611 30.05 27.92 1.80
CA ASN A 611 30.91 28.94 1.23
C ASN A 611 30.45 30.34 1.66
N ILE A 612 29.16 30.65 1.51
CA ILE A 612 28.58 31.93 1.94
C ILE A 612 27.35 31.64 2.81
N GLY A 613 27.21 32.36 3.93
CA GLY A 613 26.11 32.14 4.87
C GLY A 613 26.30 30.84 5.65
N GLY A 614 27.28 30.79 6.56
CA GLY A 614 27.63 29.60 7.33
C GLY A 614 26.44 28.97 8.05
N ALA A 615 25.51 29.77 8.57
CA ALA A 615 24.21 29.28 9.01
C ALA A 615 23.12 29.52 7.96
N ILE A 616 22.85 30.79 7.63
CA ILE A 616 21.71 31.18 6.78
C ILE A 616 22.20 31.98 5.58
N TYR A 617 21.70 31.64 4.39
CA TYR A 617 21.90 32.44 3.18
C TYR A 617 20.57 32.88 2.57
N THR A 618 20.48 34.15 2.20
CA THR A 618 19.37 34.69 1.42
C THR A 618 19.85 35.67 0.35
N PRO A 619 19.66 35.38 -0.96
CA PRO A 619 20.19 36.21 -2.04
C PRO A 619 19.48 37.56 -2.18
N HIS A 620 18.24 37.68 -1.68
CA HIS A 620 17.36 38.84 -1.89
C HIS A 620 16.49 39.12 -0.66
N ASN A 621 16.96 39.95 0.28
CA ASN A 621 16.10 40.44 1.35
C ASN A 621 15.60 41.86 1.00
N LYS A 622 14.37 41.97 0.49
CA LYS A 622 13.79 43.21 -0.05
C LYS A 622 13.64 44.37 0.98
N SER A 623 14.05 44.21 2.24
CA SER A 623 14.03 45.31 3.23
C SER A 623 15.33 45.43 4.05
N THR A 624 16.03 46.55 3.87
CA THR A 624 16.94 47.24 4.84
C THR A 624 18.06 46.45 5.54
N GLY A 625 18.32 45.18 5.21
CA GLY A 625 19.36 44.38 5.88
C GLY A 625 19.02 43.97 7.33
N ASN A 626 17.76 44.11 7.76
CA ASN A 626 17.32 43.80 9.12
C ASN A 626 16.44 42.55 9.14
N ILE A 627 16.92 41.48 9.80
CA ILE A 627 16.11 40.29 10.10
C ILE A 627 15.64 40.34 11.57
N ASN A 628 14.79 41.32 11.89
CA ASN A 628 14.35 41.57 13.27
C ASN A 628 13.47 40.44 13.86
N ASN A 629 13.00 39.51 13.03
CA ASN A 629 12.12 38.40 13.43
C ASN A 629 12.88 37.08 13.67
N ILE A 630 14.22 37.12 13.70
CA ILE A 630 15.06 35.99 14.11
C ILE A 630 15.66 36.27 15.50
N THR A 631 15.22 35.52 16.50
CA THR A 631 15.74 35.55 17.87
C THR A 631 16.37 34.20 18.20
N CYS A 632 17.53 33.93 17.58
CA CYS A 632 18.23 32.65 17.62
C CYS A 632 19.67 32.82 18.10
N ILE A 633 20.26 31.72 18.57
CA ILE A 633 21.67 31.67 18.98
C ILE A 633 22.50 31.13 17.81
N PHE A 634 23.56 31.84 17.45
CA PHE A 634 24.55 31.42 16.46
C PHE A 634 25.88 31.17 17.15
N ASN A 635 26.47 30.00 16.92
CA ASN A 635 27.73 29.62 17.54
C ASN A 635 28.62 28.87 16.55
N ASN A 636 29.82 29.40 16.30
CA ASN A 636 30.86 28.75 15.48
C ASN A 636 30.42 28.33 14.06
N ASN A 637 29.47 29.04 13.46
CA ASN A 637 29.13 28.81 12.05
C ASN A 637 30.20 29.44 11.13
N ILE A 638 30.44 28.84 9.97
CA ILE A 638 31.56 29.21 9.09
C ILE A 638 31.05 29.45 7.66
N GLY A 639 31.13 30.69 7.21
CA GLY A 639 31.06 31.06 5.80
C GLY A 639 32.48 31.21 5.28
N LYS A 640 32.97 30.23 4.51
CA LYS A 640 34.38 30.18 4.07
C LYS A 640 34.83 31.43 3.30
N SER A 641 33.93 32.00 2.49
CA SER A 641 34.10 33.28 1.82
C SER A 641 33.70 34.41 2.76
N TYR A 642 32.42 34.51 3.12
CA TYR A 642 31.91 35.53 4.03
C TYR A 642 30.56 35.13 4.63
N GLY A 643 30.11 35.89 5.63
CA GLY A 643 28.81 35.70 6.27
C GLY A 643 28.75 34.43 7.10
N ASN A 644 29.42 34.40 8.25
CA ASN A 644 29.41 33.23 9.15
C ASN A 644 28.00 32.89 9.64
N GLU A 645 27.24 33.90 10.05
CA GLU A 645 25.87 33.74 10.56
C GLU A 645 24.87 33.89 9.42
N TYR A 646 24.88 35.07 8.78
CA TYR A 646 24.04 35.42 7.65
C TYR A 646 24.92 35.82 6.47
N GLY A 647 24.52 35.41 5.27
CA GLY A 647 25.11 35.90 4.02
C GLY A 647 24.03 36.21 2.98
N SER A 648 24.32 37.16 2.10
CA SER A 648 23.49 37.45 0.93
C SER A 648 24.33 37.60 -0.33
N SER A 649 23.69 37.86 -1.46
CA SER A 649 24.39 38.36 -2.65
C SER A 649 25.05 39.72 -2.35
N PRO A 650 26.15 40.08 -3.03
CA PRO A 650 26.71 41.42 -2.96
C PRO A 650 25.67 42.49 -3.33
N SER A 651 25.60 43.58 -2.56
CA SER A 651 24.52 44.57 -2.70
C SER A 651 24.97 46.03 -2.63
N ARG A 652 26.12 46.33 -2.01
CA ARG A 652 26.53 47.71 -1.75
C ARG A 652 28.03 47.92 -1.92
N LEU A 653 28.38 49.03 -2.55
CA LEU A 653 29.74 49.57 -2.55
C LEU A 653 29.87 50.64 -1.45
N LYS A 654 30.93 50.56 -0.64
CA LYS A 654 31.29 51.60 0.34
C LYS A 654 32.66 52.18 -0.03
N LEU A 655 32.73 53.49 -0.18
CA LEU A 655 34.00 54.20 -0.34
C LEU A 655 34.83 54.09 0.94
N ASN A 656 36.15 53.90 0.80
CA ASN A 656 37.06 53.89 1.94
C ASN A 656 36.96 55.20 2.74
N ASP A 657 36.81 55.09 4.06
CA ASP A 657 36.60 56.23 4.97
C ASP A 657 37.82 57.19 4.99
N LEU A 658 38.99 56.77 4.50
CA LEU A 658 40.16 57.64 4.31
C LEU A 658 39.93 58.76 3.27
N TYR A 659 38.88 58.68 2.45
CA TYR A 659 38.55 59.68 1.44
C TYR A 659 37.58 60.77 1.92
N ASP A 660 37.40 60.97 3.24
CA ASP A 660 36.41 61.85 3.90
C ASP A 660 36.47 63.36 3.53
N LYS A 661 37.37 63.76 2.62
CA LYS A 661 37.35 65.10 2.01
C LYS A 661 36.38 65.11 0.83
N ARG A 662 35.23 65.77 1.00
CA ARG A 662 34.20 65.92 -0.06
C ARG A 662 34.65 66.71 -1.29
N ASN A 663 35.82 67.36 -1.23
CA ASN A 663 36.41 68.14 -2.32
C ASN A 663 37.86 67.71 -2.52
N TYR A 664 38.19 67.28 -3.74
CA TYR A 664 39.56 67.00 -4.19
C TYR A 664 39.94 68.02 -5.26
N ASN A 665 41.08 68.67 -5.09
CA ASN A 665 41.71 69.48 -6.13
C ASN A 665 42.84 68.64 -6.74
N THR A 666 42.92 68.62 -8.07
CA THR A 666 43.89 67.83 -8.83
C THR A 666 44.32 68.62 -10.06
N TYR A 667 45.53 68.38 -10.55
CA TYR A 667 46.04 68.93 -11.81
C TYR A 667 45.96 67.89 -12.94
N SER A 668 46.07 68.37 -14.18
CA SER A 668 46.16 67.47 -15.35
C SER A 668 47.41 66.59 -15.23
N GLY A 669 47.23 65.27 -15.33
CA GLY A 669 48.28 64.27 -15.21
C GLY A 669 48.43 63.65 -13.82
N ASP A 670 47.81 64.22 -12.78
CA ASP A 670 47.85 63.68 -11.42
C ASP A 670 47.14 62.32 -11.34
N VAL A 671 47.66 61.44 -10.47
CA VAL A 671 47.06 60.14 -10.17
C VAL A 671 46.22 60.23 -8.90
N MET A 672 44.94 59.88 -8.99
CA MET A 672 44.05 59.72 -7.84
C MET A 672 43.69 58.25 -7.66
N SER A 673 43.97 57.68 -6.50
CA SER A 673 43.52 56.33 -6.17
C SER A 673 42.21 56.37 -5.39
N LEU A 674 41.31 55.41 -5.65
CA LEU A 674 40.03 55.28 -4.96
C LEU A 674 39.71 53.81 -4.72
N ASP A 675 39.47 53.47 -3.46
CA ASP A 675 39.08 52.12 -3.03
C ASP A 675 37.57 52.07 -2.70
N LEU A 676 36.84 51.21 -3.40
CA LEU A 676 35.46 50.84 -3.07
C LEU A 676 35.43 49.41 -2.55
N PHE A 677 34.88 49.22 -1.36
CA PHE A 677 34.69 47.90 -0.76
C PHE A 677 33.30 47.36 -1.08
N LEU A 678 33.22 46.08 -1.42
CA LEU A 678 31.97 45.40 -1.75
C LEU A 678 31.41 44.70 -0.51
N TYR A 679 30.18 45.02 -0.16
CA TYR A 679 29.46 44.45 0.96
C TYR A 679 28.18 43.76 0.49
N ASP A 680 27.77 42.76 1.24
CA ASP A 680 26.45 42.13 1.14
C ASP A 680 25.39 42.94 1.91
N GLU A 681 24.12 42.49 1.89
CA GLU A 681 22.99 43.15 2.56
C GLU A 681 23.10 43.16 4.09
N PHE A 682 23.94 42.30 4.67
CA PHE A 682 24.18 42.19 6.11
C PHE A 682 25.47 42.89 6.55
N ASN A 683 26.11 43.66 5.65
CA ASN A 683 27.38 44.34 5.88
C ASN A 683 28.58 43.40 6.08
N ASN A 684 28.51 42.17 5.58
CA ASN A 684 29.70 41.35 5.44
C ASN A 684 30.54 41.85 4.26
N LEU A 685 31.86 41.95 4.47
CA LEU A 685 32.80 42.22 3.38
C LEU A 685 32.85 40.99 2.47
N VAL A 686 32.63 41.18 1.17
CA VAL A 686 32.60 40.08 0.19
C VAL A 686 34.03 39.63 -0.08
N ILE A 687 34.48 38.53 0.50
CA ILE A 687 35.80 37.94 0.27
C ILE A 687 35.63 36.73 -0.65
N ASP A 688 36.32 36.72 -1.78
CA ASP A 688 36.16 35.72 -2.84
C ASP A 688 37.52 35.24 -3.34
N ASP A 689 38.26 34.62 -2.43
CA ASP A 689 39.63 34.15 -2.63
C ASP A 689 39.70 32.67 -3.05
N LYS A 690 38.67 31.89 -2.72
CA LYS A 690 38.71 30.42 -2.83
C LYS A 690 37.83 29.83 -3.93
N TYR A 691 36.70 30.47 -4.24
CA TYR A 691 35.69 29.92 -5.16
C TYR A 691 35.43 30.79 -6.40
N PHE A 692 35.96 32.02 -6.42
CA PHE A 692 35.95 32.92 -7.58
C PHE A 692 34.55 33.17 -8.16
N LEU A 693 33.54 33.31 -7.28
CA LEU A 693 32.14 33.55 -7.68
C LEU A 693 31.89 34.93 -8.31
N TYR A 694 32.76 35.90 -8.06
CA TYR A 694 32.58 37.32 -8.41
C TYR A 694 33.76 37.92 -9.16
N THR A 695 34.70 37.11 -9.67
CA THR A 695 35.91 37.60 -10.36
C THR A 695 35.64 38.41 -11.62
N ASP A 696 34.46 38.24 -12.22
CA ASP A 696 34.04 38.94 -13.43
C ASP A 696 33.33 40.28 -13.15
N LEU A 697 33.12 40.63 -11.89
CA LEU A 697 32.55 41.93 -11.55
C LEU A 697 33.51 43.05 -11.97
N THR A 698 33.01 43.94 -12.80
CA THR A 698 33.72 45.15 -13.22
C THR A 698 32.84 46.36 -12.96
N ILE A 699 33.47 47.48 -12.65
CA ILE A 699 32.78 48.75 -12.47
C ILE A 699 33.50 49.83 -13.27
N GLU A 700 32.70 50.70 -13.88
CA GLU A 700 33.14 51.89 -14.58
C GLU A 700 32.69 53.12 -13.80
N THR A 701 33.54 54.13 -13.74
CA THR A 701 33.20 55.45 -13.21
C THR A 701 33.13 56.46 -14.34
N LYS A 702 32.21 57.41 -14.21
CA LYS A 702 31.97 58.50 -15.17
C LYS A 702 32.05 59.85 -14.48
N LEU A 703 32.52 60.85 -15.22
CA LEU A 703 32.63 62.23 -14.74
C LEU A 703 31.38 63.02 -15.11
N TYR A 704 30.85 63.77 -14.14
CA TYR A 704 29.72 64.66 -14.34
C TYR A 704 30.06 66.07 -13.84
N ASN A 705 29.76 67.07 -14.65
CA ASN A 705 29.70 68.47 -14.24
C ASN A 705 28.53 68.66 -13.28
N LYS A 706 28.80 69.32 -12.15
CA LYS A 706 27.80 69.64 -11.12
C LYS A 706 27.35 71.09 -11.28
N GLU A 707 26.15 71.29 -11.80
CA GLU A 707 25.55 72.62 -11.98
C GLU A 707 24.48 72.89 -10.90
N TYR A 708 24.52 74.10 -10.32
CA TYR A 708 23.46 74.56 -9.41
C TYR A 708 22.41 75.35 -10.21
N VAL A 709 21.20 74.80 -10.33
CA VAL A 709 20.08 75.53 -10.93
C VAL A 709 19.46 76.44 -9.86
N LYS A 710 19.43 77.75 -10.11
CA LYS A 710 18.82 78.74 -9.21
C LYS A 710 17.29 78.62 -9.26
N ASN A 711 16.68 78.79 -8.09
CA ASN A 711 15.28 78.46 -7.81
C ASN A 711 14.27 79.42 -8.44
N ASP A 712 13.14 78.85 -8.87
CA ASP A 712 11.86 79.53 -8.99
C ASP A 712 11.38 79.94 -7.58
N ASN A 713 10.77 81.12 -7.44
CA ASN A 713 10.64 81.86 -6.18
C ASN A 713 9.65 81.28 -5.15
N THR A 714 9.14 80.05 -5.34
CA THR A 714 8.05 79.51 -4.51
C THR A 714 8.40 78.29 -3.65
N ILE A 715 9.52 77.57 -3.87
CA ILE A 715 9.90 76.42 -3.04
C ILE A 715 11.43 76.38 -2.86
N LYS A 716 11.97 76.65 -1.66
CA LYS A 716 13.42 76.57 -1.31
C LYS A 716 14.02 75.13 -1.42
N LYS A 717 14.09 74.53 -2.62
CA LYS A 717 14.90 73.34 -2.90
C LYS A 717 15.98 73.67 -3.94
N LYS A 718 17.25 73.54 -3.57
CA LYS A 718 18.35 73.56 -4.55
C LYS A 718 18.23 72.33 -5.45
N ILE A 719 17.99 72.53 -6.74
CA ILE A 719 18.06 71.47 -7.74
C ILE A 719 19.51 71.40 -8.24
N ILE A 720 20.15 70.25 -8.06
CA ILE A 720 21.48 69.97 -8.60
C ILE A 720 21.27 69.23 -9.92
N LYS A 721 21.86 69.74 -10.99
CA LYS A 721 21.88 69.06 -12.30
C LYS A 721 23.27 68.48 -12.52
N TYR A 722 23.30 67.23 -12.99
CA TYR A 722 24.51 66.55 -13.41
C TYR A 722 24.50 66.43 -14.93
N THR A 723 25.51 66.98 -15.61
CA THR A 723 25.71 66.86 -17.06
C THR A 723 27.01 66.09 -17.29
N GLU A 724 27.00 65.07 -18.16
CA GLU A 724 28.22 64.30 -18.44
C GLU A 724 29.27 65.25 -19.04
N VAL A 725 30.52 65.13 -18.58
CA VAL A 725 31.59 66.03 -19.03
C VAL A 725 31.90 65.77 -20.50
N ASN A 726 32.13 66.84 -21.27
CA ASN A 726 32.55 66.71 -22.66
C ASN A 726 33.90 65.97 -22.73
N LYS A 727 33.90 64.82 -23.42
CA LYS A 727 35.09 63.97 -23.57
C LYS A 727 36.22 64.66 -24.35
N ASP A 728 35.89 65.70 -25.10
CA ASP A 728 36.86 66.52 -25.84
C ASP A 728 37.60 67.52 -24.95
N GLU A 729 37.10 67.81 -23.74
CA GLU A 729 37.72 68.74 -22.78
C GLU A 729 38.44 68.00 -21.64
N TYR A 730 37.89 66.88 -21.17
CA TYR A 730 38.45 66.09 -20.06
C TYR A 730 38.44 64.60 -20.40
N VAL A 731 39.61 63.96 -20.31
CA VAL A 731 39.78 62.51 -20.45
C VAL A 731 40.14 61.93 -19.09
N ILE A 732 39.39 60.91 -18.64
CA ILE A 732 39.78 60.09 -17.49
C ILE A 732 40.30 58.76 -18.00
N THR A 733 41.48 58.37 -17.54
CA THR A 733 42.01 57.01 -17.72
C THR A 733 42.06 56.27 -16.38
N GLY A 734 42.04 54.93 -16.40
CA GLY A 734 41.98 54.12 -15.18
C GLY A 734 40.62 54.16 -14.46
N ASN A 735 39.56 54.56 -15.19
CA ASN A 735 38.19 54.68 -14.68
C ASN A 735 37.41 53.36 -14.70
N ASN A 736 38.05 52.26 -15.10
CA ASN A 736 37.54 50.90 -15.07
C ASN A 736 38.33 50.07 -14.06
N CYS A 737 37.63 49.30 -13.23
CA CYS A 737 38.25 48.43 -12.25
C CYS A 737 37.58 47.06 -12.23
N LYS A 738 38.37 46.02 -11.97
CA LYS A 738 37.88 44.66 -11.69
C LYS A 738 37.84 44.42 -10.19
N PHE A 739 36.86 43.65 -9.76
CA PHE A 739 36.79 43.21 -8.37
C PHE A 739 38.01 42.38 -8.01
N ASN A 740 38.63 42.68 -6.86
CA ASN A 740 39.73 41.92 -6.31
C ASN A 740 39.53 41.77 -4.80
N ASN A 741 39.07 40.58 -4.40
CA ASN A 741 38.96 40.12 -3.02
C ASN A 741 38.46 41.18 -2.01
N GLY A 742 37.21 41.62 -2.20
CA GLY A 742 36.53 42.56 -1.31
C GLY A 742 36.60 44.02 -1.72
N LYS A 743 37.42 44.38 -2.72
CA LYS A 743 37.50 45.77 -3.17
C LYS A 743 37.69 45.95 -4.67
N PHE A 744 37.38 47.16 -5.10
CA PHE A 744 37.74 47.74 -6.39
C PHE A 744 38.70 48.90 -6.12
N THR A 745 39.89 48.82 -6.70
CA THR A 745 40.91 49.87 -6.60
C THR A 745 41.05 50.57 -7.95
N PHE A 746 40.63 51.83 -8.01
CA PHE A 746 40.86 52.70 -9.14
C PHE A 746 42.19 53.45 -9.01
N GLN A 747 42.76 53.79 -10.15
CA GLN A 747 43.88 54.72 -10.29
C GLN A 747 43.55 55.67 -11.44
N PHE A 748 42.79 56.71 -11.13
CA PHE A 748 42.39 57.72 -12.11
C PHE A 748 43.59 58.58 -12.51
N LYS A 749 43.67 58.93 -13.79
CA LYS A 749 44.41 60.10 -14.26
C LYS A 749 43.45 61.03 -14.99
N PHE A 750 43.38 62.27 -14.52
CA PHE A 750 42.60 63.32 -15.17
C PHE A 750 43.49 64.04 -16.17
N LEU A 751 43.10 64.08 -17.43
CA LEU A 751 43.81 64.78 -18.49
C LEU A 751 42.89 65.88 -19.03
N TYR A 752 43.32 67.12 -18.87
CA TYR A 752 42.66 68.26 -19.50
C TYR A 752 43.19 68.42 -20.93
N HIS A 753 42.29 68.42 -21.91
CA HIS A 753 42.65 68.70 -23.29
C HIS A 753 42.50 70.21 -23.53
N PHE A 754 43.62 70.90 -23.77
CA PHE A 754 43.54 72.23 -24.35
C PHE A 754 43.07 72.04 -25.79
N GLY A 755 41.80 72.33 -26.07
CA GLY A 755 41.37 72.61 -27.43
C GLY A 755 42.27 73.73 -27.98
N ILE A 756 42.97 73.46 -29.07
CA ILE A 756 43.69 74.48 -29.84
C ILE A 756 42.65 75.37 -30.52
#